data_AF-A0A8S0ZAG2-F1
#
_entry.id   AF-A0A8S0ZAG2-F1
#
_cell.length_a   1.000
_cell.length_b   1.000
_cell.length_c   1.000
_cell.angle_alpha   90.00
_cell.angle_beta   90.00
_cell.angle_gamma   90.00
#
_symmetry.space_group_name_H-M   'P 1'
#
loop_
_entity.id
_entity.type
_entity.pdbx_description
1 polymer ?
#
loop_
_entity_poly.entity_id
_entity_poly.type
_entity_poly.pdbx_seq_one_letter_code
_entity_poly.pdbx_strand_id
1 'polypeptide(L)'
;MKFKHPTINIEQAQQQSACTITECSVSSQQPVPISENAPSTSSSSCTNTEFLPPPTKQRKIQQSVSTYTVKKITLKEKQRLNYYLMQLFILDFQPFSIVEDVGFTQYSHALNPSYTLPSRKYLSNTLLPTMYEQCRTEVQEVINKELETICITTDNWTSARNDSFMAVTGHFINRNFDFESIVLDCEVISGPSNSENTACQLKSITDSWGISDKINLAVSDNAAYIKKAISQELGWKHFGCVAHTINLIVQEATEKSVPIKSVIERVKLIVAYFKRSTKAAQKLDEFQKQNGATQPKRLLQEVPTRWNSTYYMLERIIEIQDAVKSSIAILGVTSLPNITPEDWLLCNETCKALKCFEEASNYLSGEKYLTASQLLIIIKGIKRVLGDILTSDSSGYHYLPITYDFVRALLDLTHSRFENIENSNTIGVATFLDPRFKLQFFTSAKQATLRESMIKLVAQEINREGPCENIEVSTKSSLDPTSIFYDWDAREAVPQSIESPTARTIIEIDKYLNEKVISRTHEQMRAMLDQLMGTARNGETDKHGVKFYDDAVCKSYLLQCCPHEILSSTRMDLGECPKIHDLALRADYELASKTKDYFYDIDATEHLEAFIADCDRRTTAAKQRLAETQEELSAEVTEKANAVHELAEQIGQKLARAEALGEEGMVEESVKLMGEIDELRKKKALAEQEYRNSMPASSYQQQKLRVCEVCSAYLGIHDNDRRLADHFGGKLHLGFITIREKLTELKKTVDKRREERGASERERSGGRRHYVGGRELDRRARRHRESARDRDRNKDSERNKESERSKEADRSDRDRKDRDRDRERERERRRSRSRSRSRREESSERPRGRDRDRDPIPPFLSKK
;
A
#
# COMPACT_ATOMS: atom_id res chain seq x y z
N MET A 1 -15.43 3.38 5.75
CA MET A 1 -14.95 2.01 5.40
C MET A 1 -15.75 1.34 4.28
N LYS A 2 -15.09 0.83 3.22
CA LYS A 2 -15.65 0.00 2.13
C LYS A 2 -15.09 -1.43 2.21
N PHE A 3 -15.70 -2.32 2.98
CA PHE A 3 -15.24 -3.71 3.08
C PHE A 3 -15.70 -4.57 1.90
N LYS A 4 -14.76 -4.95 1.03
CA LYS A 4 -14.89 -6.14 0.18
C LYS A 4 -14.45 -7.37 0.99
N HIS A 5 -15.38 -8.00 1.69
CA HIS A 5 -15.07 -9.25 2.41
C HIS A 5 -14.95 -10.44 1.43
N PRO A 6 -13.81 -11.16 1.38
CA PRO A 6 -13.64 -12.34 0.53
C PRO A 6 -14.26 -13.58 1.20
N THR A 7 -15.59 -13.68 1.20
CA THR A 7 -16.28 -14.85 1.75
C THR A 7 -16.09 -16.07 0.84
N ILE A 8 -15.03 -16.86 1.11
CA ILE A 8 -14.82 -18.17 0.49
C ILE A 8 -15.93 -19.11 0.97
N ASN A 9 -16.78 -19.56 0.04
CA ASN A 9 -17.87 -20.47 0.35
C ASN A 9 -17.43 -21.93 0.16
N ILE A 10 -17.15 -22.62 1.26
CA ILE A 10 -16.39 -23.88 1.28
C ILE A 10 -17.18 -25.09 0.71
N GLU A 11 -18.51 -25.00 0.59
CA GLU A 11 -19.37 -26.13 0.20
C GLU A 11 -19.38 -26.46 -1.31
N GLN A 12 -18.70 -25.69 -2.18
CA GLN A 12 -18.71 -25.92 -3.63
C GLN A 12 -17.51 -26.71 -4.19
N ALA A 13 -16.56 -27.12 -3.34
CA ALA A 13 -15.32 -27.78 -3.77
C ALA A 13 -15.41 -29.32 -3.95
N GLN A 14 -16.54 -29.96 -3.63
CA GLN A 14 -16.66 -31.43 -3.56
C GLN A 14 -17.56 -32.08 -4.63
N GLN A 15 -18.00 -31.36 -5.67
CA GLN A 15 -18.91 -31.90 -6.70
C GLN A 15 -18.46 -31.71 -8.15
N GLN A 16 -17.14 -31.60 -8.40
CA GLN A 16 -16.58 -31.58 -9.77
C GLN A 16 -15.39 -32.55 -9.93
N SER A 17 -15.66 -33.85 -9.87
CA SER A 17 -14.71 -34.92 -10.23
C SER A 17 -15.41 -36.27 -10.50
N ALA A 18 -16.42 -36.28 -11.38
CA ALA A 18 -17.11 -37.52 -11.78
C ALA A 18 -17.60 -37.49 -13.25
N CYS A 19 -16.87 -38.21 -14.13
CA CYS A 19 -17.23 -38.57 -15.52
C CYS A 19 -17.48 -37.38 -16.51
N THR A 20 -17.44 -37.55 -17.84
CA THR A 20 -17.33 -38.77 -18.67
C THR A 20 -16.53 -38.49 -19.94
N ILE A 21 -15.65 -39.41 -20.37
CA ILE A 21 -15.29 -39.62 -21.79
C ILE A 21 -15.27 -41.13 -22.03
N THR A 22 -15.91 -41.60 -23.09
CA THR A 22 -16.12 -43.03 -23.40
C THR A 22 -15.22 -43.55 -24.51
N GLU A 23 -14.67 -44.74 -24.25
CA GLU A 23 -14.31 -45.87 -25.14
C GLU A 23 -14.13 -45.66 -26.65
N CYS A 24 -12.93 -45.99 -27.15
CA CYS A 24 -12.62 -46.96 -28.23
C CYS A 24 -11.08 -47.04 -28.44
N SER A 25 -10.43 -48.14 -28.85
CA SER A 25 -10.79 -49.57 -28.87
C SER A 25 -9.57 -50.44 -29.22
N VAL A 26 -9.35 -51.55 -28.50
CA VAL A 26 -8.69 -52.81 -28.96
C VAL A 26 -7.25 -52.74 -29.52
N SER A 27 -6.24 -53.16 -28.71
CA SER A 27 -5.24 -54.24 -28.98
C SER A 27 -4.03 -54.18 -28.01
N SER A 28 -3.23 -55.23 -27.77
CA SER A 28 -3.47 -56.70 -27.70
C SER A 28 -2.23 -57.45 -27.12
N GLN A 29 -2.37 -58.75 -26.81
CA GLN A 29 -1.32 -59.78 -26.59
C GLN A 29 -0.45 -59.76 -25.29
N GLN A 30 0.03 -60.97 -24.96
CA GLN A 30 0.64 -61.48 -23.72
C GLN A 30 2.06 -62.03 -24.03
N PRO A 31 2.96 -62.36 -23.06
CA PRO A 31 2.82 -63.58 -22.23
C PRO A 31 3.41 -63.46 -20.79
N VAL A 32 3.81 -64.60 -20.17
CA VAL A 32 3.81 -64.84 -18.70
C VAL A 32 5.20 -65.38 -18.16
N PRO A 33 5.42 -66.20 -17.09
CA PRO A 33 6.35 -65.84 -15.98
C PRO A 33 7.52 -66.85 -15.65
N ILE A 34 8.09 -66.78 -14.42
CA ILE A 34 9.00 -67.74 -13.71
C ILE A 34 10.50 -67.67 -14.14
N SER A 35 11.53 -67.92 -13.30
CA SER A 35 11.69 -68.69 -12.03
C SER A 35 12.55 -68.02 -10.91
N GLU A 36 12.88 -68.78 -9.86
CA GLU A 36 13.77 -68.45 -8.71
C GLU A 36 15.25 -68.91 -8.90
N ASN A 37 16.12 -68.56 -7.92
CA ASN A 37 17.28 -69.29 -7.35
C ASN A 37 18.70 -68.67 -7.37
N ALA A 38 19.48 -69.08 -6.36
CA ALA A 38 20.94 -68.91 -6.15
C ALA A 38 21.62 -70.33 -6.22
N PRO A 39 22.87 -70.63 -5.79
CA PRO A 39 23.91 -69.81 -5.15
C PRO A 39 25.42 -70.10 -5.51
N SER A 40 26.32 -69.25 -4.98
CA SER A 40 27.67 -69.58 -4.41
C SER A 40 28.88 -70.09 -5.26
N THR A 41 30.09 -69.83 -4.71
CA THR A 41 31.42 -70.48 -4.97
C THR A 41 32.09 -70.30 -6.36
N SER A 42 33.43 -70.36 -6.54
CA SER A 42 34.62 -70.16 -5.65
C SER A 42 35.93 -70.13 -6.50
N SER A 43 37.09 -69.95 -5.85
CA SER A 43 38.48 -70.13 -6.37
C SER A 43 39.05 -69.12 -7.39
N SER A 44 40.35 -69.17 -7.73
CA SER A 44 41.55 -68.73 -6.97
C SER A 44 42.89 -69.22 -7.61
N SER A 45 43.66 -68.33 -8.23
CA SER A 45 45.10 -68.47 -8.60
C SER A 45 45.63 -67.09 -9.05
N CYS A 46 46.83 -66.57 -8.72
CA CYS A 46 48.21 -67.02 -9.02
C CYS A 46 48.56 -66.88 -10.53
N THR A 47 49.67 -66.26 -10.99
CA THR A 47 50.89 -65.72 -10.31
C THR A 47 51.72 -64.80 -11.24
N ASN A 48 52.66 -64.02 -10.66
CA ASN A 48 53.88 -63.41 -11.27
C ASN A 48 53.73 -62.21 -12.26
N THR A 49 54.26 -61.00 -11.97
CA THR A 49 55.59 -60.41 -12.33
C THR A 49 55.83 -60.21 -13.86
N GLU A 50 56.35 -59.07 -14.37
CA GLU A 50 57.23 -58.04 -13.78
C GLU A 50 56.87 -56.54 -14.04
N PHE A 51 57.47 -55.71 -13.18
CA PHE A 51 57.67 -54.25 -13.09
C PHE A 51 57.72 -53.35 -14.35
N LEU A 52 57.27 -52.09 -14.15
CA LEU A 52 57.93 -50.80 -14.52
C LEU A 52 57.32 -49.64 -13.63
N PRO A 53 57.78 -48.37 -13.66
CA PRO A 53 57.84 -47.51 -12.44
C PRO A 53 56.53 -46.79 -12.02
N PRO A 54 56.45 -46.31 -10.76
CA PRO A 54 55.19 -45.88 -10.14
C PRO A 54 54.84 -44.38 -10.30
N PRO A 55 53.60 -44.03 -10.65
CA PRO A 55 53.01 -42.70 -10.41
C PRO A 55 52.70 -42.46 -8.91
N THR A 56 52.71 -41.20 -8.50
CA THR A 56 52.69 -40.81 -7.08
C THR A 56 51.32 -40.98 -6.41
N LYS A 57 51.30 -41.51 -5.18
CA LYS A 57 50.08 -41.77 -4.39
C LYS A 57 49.29 -40.48 -4.08
N GLN A 58 48.10 -40.32 -4.65
CA GLN A 58 47.12 -39.36 -4.15
C GLN A 58 46.56 -39.83 -2.79
N ARG A 59 46.57 -38.95 -1.78
CA ARG A 59 45.85 -39.17 -0.51
C ARG A 59 44.36 -38.90 -0.73
N LYS A 60 43.49 -39.87 -0.45
CA LYS A 60 42.03 -39.66 -0.39
C LYS A 60 41.73 -38.63 0.72
N ILE A 61 41.29 -37.43 0.34
CA ILE A 61 40.86 -36.40 1.29
C ILE A 61 39.46 -36.76 1.80
N GLN A 62 39.33 -36.91 3.11
CA GLN A 62 38.05 -37.15 3.77
C GLN A 62 37.23 -35.84 3.75
N GLN A 63 36.11 -35.83 3.02
CA GLN A 63 35.23 -34.66 2.96
C GLN A 63 34.62 -34.38 4.34
N SER A 64 34.60 -33.12 4.75
CA SER A 64 34.15 -32.71 6.08
C SER A 64 32.62 -32.75 6.20
N VAL A 65 32.12 -33.29 7.32
CA VAL A 65 30.67 -33.47 7.59
C VAL A 65 30.03 -32.13 8.01
N SER A 66 30.06 -31.15 7.11
CA SER A 66 29.64 -29.76 7.34
C SER A 66 28.44 -29.31 6.48
N THR A 67 28.10 -30.07 5.44
CA THR A 67 27.02 -29.73 4.48
C THR A 67 25.60 -29.99 5.00
N TYR A 68 25.44 -30.62 6.17
CA TYR A 68 24.15 -31.09 6.71
C TYR A 68 23.65 -30.35 7.96
N THR A 69 24.36 -29.34 8.46
CA THR A 69 23.92 -28.57 9.64
C THR A 69 23.15 -27.31 9.25
N VAL A 70 21.82 -27.38 9.36
CA VAL A 70 20.92 -26.21 9.33
C VAL A 70 21.39 -25.18 10.36
N LYS A 71 21.63 -23.93 9.93
CA LYS A 71 22.04 -22.84 10.84
C LYS A 71 20.90 -22.54 11.82
N LYS A 72 21.13 -22.70 13.12
CA LYS A 72 20.14 -22.32 14.15
C LYS A 72 19.85 -20.82 14.06
N ILE A 73 18.58 -20.47 13.85
CA ILE A 73 18.10 -19.09 13.82
C ILE A 73 18.36 -18.38 15.15
N THR A 74 18.76 -17.11 15.13
CA THR A 74 18.91 -16.32 16.36
C THR A 74 17.55 -15.90 16.93
N LEU A 75 17.48 -15.63 18.23
CA LEU A 75 16.26 -15.18 18.88
C LEU A 75 15.73 -13.87 18.25
N LYS A 76 16.62 -12.93 17.91
CA LYS A 76 16.26 -11.64 17.29
C LYS A 76 15.69 -11.83 15.88
N GLU A 77 16.24 -12.74 15.08
CA GLU A 77 15.67 -13.07 13.76
C GLU A 77 14.31 -13.75 13.89
N LYS A 78 14.15 -14.68 14.84
CA LYS A 78 12.84 -15.32 15.11
C LYS A 78 11.79 -14.30 15.57
N GLN A 79 12.15 -13.35 16.43
CA GLN A 79 11.28 -12.24 16.81
C GLN A 79 10.90 -11.35 15.61
N ARG A 80 11.86 -11.03 14.72
CA ARG A 80 11.59 -10.26 13.51
C ARG A 80 10.64 -10.99 12.54
N LEU A 81 10.82 -12.30 12.34
CA LEU A 81 9.92 -13.11 11.51
C LEU A 81 8.53 -13.24 12.14
N ASN A 82 8.45 -13.43 13.46
CA ASN A 82 7.18 -13.41 14.19
C ASN A 82 6.42 -12.08 14.03
N TYR A 83 7.11 -10.94 14.06
CA TYR A 83 6.51 -9.62 13.85
C TYR A 83 5.88 -9.49 12.46
N TYR A 84 6.61 -9.79 11.38
CA TYR A 84 6.06 -9.73 10.03
C TYR A 84 4.95 -10.78 9.79
N LEU A 85 5.04 -11.95 10.44
CA LEU A 85 3.95 -12.92 10.43
C LEU A 85 2.72 -12.42 11.18
N MET A 86 2.85 -11.55 12.19
CA MET A 86 1.70 -10.90 12.84
C MET A 86 1.11 -9.78 11.97
N GLN A 87 1.92 -9.08 11.16
CA GLN A 87 1.41 -8.09 10.21
C GLN A 87 0.45 -8.70 9.18
N LEU A 88 0.68 -9.94 8.74
CA LEU A 88 -0.26 -10.71 7.89
C LEU A 88 -1.65 -10.89 8.55
N PHE A 89 -1.72 -10.94 9.88
CA PHE A 89 -2.99 -11.08 10.61
C PHE A 89 -3.64 -9.72 10.91
N ILE A 90 -2.83 -8.68 11.15
CA ILE A 90 -3.31 -7.33 11.49
C ILE A 90 -3.77 -6.56 10.24
N LEU A 91 -3.03 -6.65 9.14
CA LEU A 91 -3.28 -5.88 7.91
C LEU A 91 -4.23 -6.61 6.95
N ASP A 92 -3.96 -7.90 6.69
CA ASP A 92 -4.70 -8.70 5.70
C ASP A 92 -5.85 -9.53 6.31
N PHE A 93 -6.13 -9.34 7.61
CA PHE A 93 -7.21 -10.00 8.39
C PHE A 93 -7.27 -11.53 8.22
N GLN A 94 -6.12 -12.18 8.03
CA GLN A 94 -6.06 -13.62 7.82
C GLN A 94 -6.49 -14.42 9.07
N PRO A 95 -7.08 -15.61 8.91
CA PRO A 95 -7.38 -16.48 10.06
C PRO A 95 -6.09 -17.07 10.62
N PHE A 96 -5.90 -17.02 11.94
CA PHE A 96 -4.72 -17.60 12.62
C PHE A 96 -4.54 -19.11 12.41
N SER A 97 -5.49 -19.82 11.80
CA SER A 97 -5.35 -21.22 11.36
C SER A 97 -4.38 -21.40 10.20
N ILE A 98 -4.05 -20.35 9.43
CA ILE A 98 -3.18 -20.46 8.25
C ILE A 98 -1.78 -21.01 8.58
N VAL A 99 -1.28 -20.81 9.81
CA VAL A 99 -0.01 -21.39 10.28
C VAL A 99 -0.07 -22.88 10.59
N GLU A 100 -1.28 -23.44 10.59
CA GLU A 100 -1.58 -24.87 10.79
C GLU A 100 -1.92 -25.54 9.43
N ASP A 101 -2.06 -24.77 8.34
CA ASP A 101 -2.32 -25.26 6.99
C ASP A 101 -1.09 -25.88 6.32
N VAL A 102 -1.28 -27.00 5.62
CA VAL A 102 -0.20 -27.80 5.02
C VAL A 102 0.60 -27.00 3.99
N GLY A 103 -0.08 -26.30 3.06
CA GLY A 103 0.58 -25.55 2.00
C GLY A 103 1.39 -24.35 2.51
N PHE A 104 0.84 -23.60 3.48
CA PHE A 104 1.53 -22.47 4.10
C PHE A 104 2.73 -22.93 4.96
N THR A 105 2.59 -24.06 5.66
CA THR A 105 3.69 -24.71 6.40
C THR A 105 4.82 -25.13 5.47
N GLN A 106 4.50 -25.77 4.34
CA GLN A 106 5.49 -26.16 3.33
C GLN A 106 6.18 -24.94 2.70
N TYR A 107 5.43 -23.89 2.36
CA TYR A 107 5.95 -22.63 1.85
C TYR A 107 6.91 -21.94 2.83
N SER A 108 6.51 -21.80 4.10
CA SER A 108 7.34 -21.19 5.14
C SER A 108 8.63 -21.98 5.39
N HIS A 109 8.53 -23.32 5.42
CA HIS A 109 9.71 -24.19 5.54
C HIS A 109 10.62 -24.14 4.30
N ALA A 110 10.07 -24.01 3.09
CA ALA A 110 10.86 -23.85 1.87
C ALA A 110 11.63 -22.52 1.84
N LEU A 111 11.05 -21.44 2.36
CA LEU A 111 11.72 -20.14 2.52
C LEU A 111 12.81 -20.17 3.62
N ASN A 112 12.55 -20.83 4.75
CA ASN A 112 13.52 -20.95 5.83
C ASN A 112 13.31 -22.22 6.69
N PRO A 113 14.03 -23.32 6.41
CA PRO A 113 13.96 -24.56 7.20
C PRO A 113 14.35 -24.39 8.68
N SER A 114 14.99 -23.28 9.04
CA SER A 114 15.42 -22.96 10.41
C SER A 114 14.33 -22.28 11.23
N TYR A 115 13.25 -21.82 10.60
CA TYR A 115 12.15 -21.10 11.24
C TYR A 115 10.95 -22.01 11.48
N THR A 116 10.74 -22.37 12.74
CA THR A 116 9.50 -23.01 13.19
C THR A 116 8.38 -21.98 13.25
N LEU A 117 7.30 -22.16 12.47
CA LEU A 117 6.09 -21.35 12.62
C LEU A 117 5.58 -21.40 14.07
N PRO A 118 5.10 -20.27 14.64
CA PRO A 118 4.39 -20.27 15.90
C PRO A 118 3.03 -20.98 15.76
N SER A 119 2.61 -21.74 16.76
CA SER A 119 1.26 -22.30 16.79
C SER A 119 0.18 -21.21 16.88
N ARG A 120 -1.03 -21.50 16.41
CA ARG A 120 -2.19 -20.59 16.50
C ARG A 120 -2.43 -20.06 17.91
N LYS A 121 -2.26 -20.92 18.93
CA LYS A 121 -2.39 -20.54 20.36
C LYS A 121 -1.31 -19.55 20.82
N TYR A 122 -0.09 -19.64 20.30
CA TYR A 122 0.98 -18.68 20.63
C TYR A 122 0.77 -17.32 19.96
N LEU A 123 0.23 -17.33 18.73
CA LEU A 123 -0.21 -16.10 18.07
C LEU A 123 -1.30 -15.41 18.88
N SER A 124 -2.41 -16.09 19.17
CA SER A 124 -3.58 -15.49 19.84
C SER A 124 -3.36 -15.16 21.32
N ASN A 125 -2.66 -16.01 22.08
CA ASN A 125 -2.58 -15.89 23.55
C ASN A 125 -1.25 -15.29 24.05
N THR A 126 -0.34 -14.88 23.16
CA THR A 126 0.96 -14.33 23.57
C THR A 126 1.43 -13.23 22.64
N LEU A 127 1.58 -13.49 21.35
CA LEU A 127 2.16 -12.50 20.44
C LEU A 127 1.21 -11.33 20.16
N LEU A 128 -0.09 -11.60 19.93
CA LEU A 128 -1.09 -10.56 19.71
C LEU A 128 -1.27 -9.65 20.96
N PRO A 129 -1.49 -10.17 22.19
CA PRO A 129 -1.51 -9.33 23.40
C PRO A 129 -0.24 -8.52 23.61
N THR A 130 0.94 -9.09 23.33
CA THR A 130 2.22 -8.37 23.48
C THR A 130 2.30 -7.17 22.53
N MET A 131 1.89 -7.35 21.26
CA MET A 131 1.89 -6.27 20.28
C MET A 131 0.76 -5.25 20.51
N TYR A 132 -0.38 -5.67 21.04
CA TYR A 132 -1.45 -4.77 21.49
C TYR A 132 -0.97 -3.85 22.61
N GLU A 133 -0.38 -4.39 23.69
CA GLU A 133 0.09 -3.54 24.81
C GLU A 133 1.27 -2.63 24.42
N GLN A 134 2.11 -3.04 23.46
CA GLN A 134 3.13 -2.18 22.86
C GLN A 134 2.49 -1.00 22.13
N CYS A 135 1.58 -1.26 21.18
CA CYS A 135 0.83 -0.22 20.46
C CYS A 135 0.04 0.70 21.41
N ARG A 136 -0.63 0.12 22.43
CA ARG A 136 -1.35 0.87 23.47
C ARG A 136 -0.43 1.82 24.23
N THR A 137 0.76 1.38 24.60
CA THR A 137 1.76 2.21 25.29
C THR A 137 2.23 3.35 24.40
N GLU A 138 2.53 3.07 23.12
CA GLU A 138 2.95 4.07 22.13
C GLU A 138 1.86 5.14 21.91
N VAL A 139 0.60 4.73 21.72
CA VAL A 139 -0.56 5.62 21.59
C VAL A 139 -0.79 6.43 22.87
N GLN A 140 -0.69 5.81 24.05
CA GLN A 140 -0.83 6.51 25.33
C GLN A 140 0.27 7.56 25.53
N GLU A 141 1.49 7.30 25.07
CA GLU A 141 2.56 8.30 25.07
C GLU A 141 2.26 9.49 24.15
N VAL A 142 1.69 9.27 22.96
CA VAL A 142 1.25 10.37 22.07
C VAL A 142 0.12 11.18 22.73
N ILE A 143 -0.92 10.51 23.22
CA ILE A 143 -2.06 11.13 23.94
C ILE A 143 -1.58 11.95 25.15
N ASN A 144 -0.60 11.46 25.91
CA ASN A 144 -0.10 12.16 27.09
C ASN A 144 0.78 13.37 26.75
N LYS A 145 1.47 13.38 25.60
CA LYS A 145 2.38 14.45 25.19
C LYS A 145 1.69 15.54 24.37
N GLU A 146 0.78 15.17 23.47
CA GLU A 146 0.34 16.05 22.39
C GLU A 146 -1.12 16.50 22.51
N LEU A 147 -1.96 15.77 23.25
CA LEU A 147 -3.39 16.02 23.29
C LEU A 147 -3.78 17.15 24.25
N GLU A 148 -4.15 18.31 23.71
CA GLU A 148 -4.88 19.34 24.48
C GLU A 148 -6.37 18.99 24.60
N THR A 149 -7.05 18.75 23.46
CA THR A 149 -8.47 18.40 23.40
C THR A 149 -8.73 17.28 22.39
N ILE A 150 -9.82 16.53 22.57
CA ILE A 150 -10.20 15.43 21.69
C ILE A 150 -11.67 15.48 21.29
N CYS A 151 -11.99 15.00 20.10
CA CYS A 151 -13.34 14.65 19.67
C CYS A 151 -13.45 13.13 19.58
N ILE A 152 -14.55 12.53 20.02
CA ILE A 152 -14.75 11.07 19.90
C ILE A 152 -15.89 10.74 18.94
N THR A 153 -15.74 9.66 18.17
CA THR A 153 -16.82 9.03 17.41
C THR A 153 -17.11 7.65 17.98
N THR A 154 -18.39 7.34 18.13
CA THR A 154 -18.90 6.06 18.64
C THR A 154 -19.73 5.39 17.56
N ASP A 155 -19.39 4.14 17.20
CA ASP A 155 -20.17 3.32 16.26
C ASP A 155 -20.62 2.04 16.97
N ASN A 156 -21.92 1.78 16.93
CA ASN A 156 -22.58 0.69 17.66
C ASN A 156 -23.28 -0.22 16.66
N TRP A 157 -22.95 -1.51 16.66
CA TRP A 157 -23.58 -2.48 15.76
C TRP A 157 -23.84 -3.83 16.45
N THR A 158 -24.83 -4.55 15.94
CA THR A 158 -25.09 -5.94 16.33
C THR A 158 -24.50 -6.86 15.28
N SER A 159 -23.70 -7.84 15.71
CA SER A 159 -23.08 -8.84 14.85
C SER A 159 -24.05 -9.92 14.40
N ALA A 160 -23.65 -10.74 13.43
CA ALA A 160 -24.43 -11.89 12.96
C ALA A 160 -24.66 -13.00 14.01
N ARG A 161 -24.02 -12.92 15.19
CA ARG A 161 -24.28 -13.80 16.35
C ARG A 161 -25.22 -13.17 17.38
N ASN A 162 -25.74 -11.96 17.12
CA ASN A 162 -26.47 -11.10 18.04
C ASN A 162 -25.63 -10.52 19.20
N ASP A 163 -24.30 -10.71 19.19
CA ASP A 163 -23.39 -9.97 20.07
C ASP A 163 -23.39 -8.48 19.65
N SER A 164 -23.67 -7.54 20.56
CA SER A 164 -23.58 -6.09 20.31
C SER A 164 -22.19 -5.54 20.63
N PHE A 165 -21.67 -4.69 19.75
CA PHE A 165 -20.34 -4.07 19.86
C PHE A 165 -20.45 -2.55 19.91
N MET A 166 -19.48 -1.93 20.58
CA MET A 166 -19.24 -0.48 20.56
C MET A 166 -17.77 -0.23 20.24
N ALA A 167 -17.49 0.48 19.15
CA ALA A 167 -16.17 1.04 18.86
C ALA A 167 -16.10 2.51 19.25
N VAL A 168 -15.00 2.91 19.90
CA VAL A 168 -14.70 4.29 20.26
C VAL A 168 -13.44 4.72 19.53
N THR A 169 -13.51 5.76 18.72
CA THR A 169 -12.36 6.34 17.99
C THR A 169 -12.16 7.78 18.43
N GLY A 170 -10.92 8.12 18.82
CA GLY A 170 -10.49 9.45 19.18
C GLY A 170 -9.90 10.19 17.97
N HIS A 171 -10.30 11.45 17.80
CA HIS A 171 -9.90 12.33 16.70
C HIS A 171 -9.33 13.62 17.27
N PHE A 172 -8.11 13.97 16.86
CA PHE A 172 -7.42 15.17 17.34
C PHE A 172 -6.49 15.74 16.27
N ILE A 173 -5.86 16.86 16.58
CA ILE A 173 -4.82 17.48 15.76
C ILE A 173 -3.53 17.44 16.57
N ASN A 174 -2.44 16.98 15.97
CA ASN A 174 -1.13 16.89 16.63
C ASN A 174 -0.44 18.27 16.70
N ARG A 175 0.73 18.35 17.33
CA ARG A 175 1.49 19.61 17.45
C ARG A 175 2.04 20.16 16.13
N ASN A 176 2.05 19.35 15.07
CA ASN A 176 2.48 19.72 13.72
C ASN A 176 1.31 20.15 12.81
N PHE A 177 0.09 20.21 13.36
CA PHE A 177 -1.17 20.44 12.64
C PHE A 177 -1.65 19.29 11.72
N ASP A 178 -1.11 18.07 11.85
CA ASP A 178 -1.69 16.89 11.20
C ASP A 178 -2.95 16.40 11.95
N PHE A 179 -3.90 15.82 11.21
CA PHE A 179 -5.13 15.25 11.76
C PHE A 179 -4.96 13.75 12.05
N GLU A 180 -5.13 13.36 13.30
CA GLU A 180 -4.99 11.99 13.80
C GLU A 180 -6.35 11.37 14.16
N SER A 181 -6.51 10.08 13.83
CA SER A 181 -7.74 9.31 14.01
C SER A 181 -7.37 7.89 14.50
N ILE A 182 -7.57 7.65 15.79
CA ILE A 182 -7.07 6.45 16.49
C ILE A 182 -8.24 5.69 17.12
N VAL A 183 -8.39 4.41 16.82
CA VAL A 183 -9.36 3.54 17.51
C VAL A 183 -8.85 3.29 18.92
N LEU A 184 -9.60 3.77 19.91
CA LEU A 184 -9.27 3.68 21.33
C LEU A 184 -9.73 2.35 21.92
N ASP A 185 -10.92 1.87 21.54
CA ASP A 185 -11.38 0.53 21.90
C ASP A 185 -12.49 0.00 20.99
N CYS A 186 -12.76 -1.31 21.10
CA CYS A 186 -13.81 -2.03 20.36
C CYS A 186 -14.32 -3.22 21.21
N GLU A 187 -15.18 -2.93 22.18
CA GLU A 187 -15.67 -3.91 23.16
C GLU A 187 -17.06 -4.47 22.84
N VAL A 188 -17.41 -5.59 23.46
CA VAL A 188 -18.77 -6.15 23.47
C VAL A 188 -19.58 -5.47 24.56
N ILE A 189 -20.70 -4.84 24.19
CA ILE A 189 -21.62 -4.18 25.11
C ILE A 189 -22.22 -5.23 26.04
N SER A 190 -21.71 -5.28 27.27
CA SER A 190 -22.12 -6.26 28.27
C SER A 190 -23.35 -5.75 29.04
N GLY A 191 -24.44 -6.53 29.05
CA GLY A 191 -25.70 -6.15 29.69
C GLY A 191 -26.65 -5.37 28.77
N PRO A 192 -27.71 -4.73 29.32
CA PRO A 192 -28.72 -4.05 28.51
C PRO A 192 -28.19 -2.74 27.89
N SER A 193 -28.61 -2.46 26.66
CA SER A 193 -28.26 -1.23 25.92
C SER A 193 -29.07 -0.01 26.39
N ASN A 194 -29.00 0.33 27.67
CA ASN A 194 -29.58 1.56 28.25
C ASN A 194 -28.56 2.71 28.29
N SER A 195 -28.99 3.92 28.67
CA SER A 195 -28.10 5.10 28.72
C SER A 195 -27.01 4.95 29.78
N GLU A 196 -27.38 4.48 30.97
CA GLU A 196 -26.51 4.27 32.12
C GLU A 196 -25.32 3.33 31.79
N ASN A 197 -25.60 2.14 31.27
CA ASN A 197 -24.57 1.14 30.93
C ASN A 197 -23.67 1.63 29.78
N THR A 198 -24.26 2.25 28.76
CA THR A 198 -23.50 2.86 27.66
C THR A 198 -22.57 3.98 28.18
N ALA A 199 -23.05 4.80 29.13
CA ALA A 199 -22.25 5.83 29.77
C ALA A 199 -21.12 5.25 30.63
N CYS A 200 -21.39 4.22 31.42
CA CYS A 200 -20.37 3.52 32.22
C CYS A 200 -19.27 2.91 31.34
N GLN A 201 -19.63 2.28 30.21
CA GLN A 201 -18.65 1.70 29.28
C GLN A 201 -17.82 2.79 28.59
N LEU A 202 -18.47 3.82 28.02
CA LEU A 202 -17.78 4.96 27.41
C LEU A 202 -16.82 5.62 28.40
N LYS A 203 -17.26 5.85 29.64
CA LYS A 203 -16.42 6.41 30.70
C LYS A 203 -15.27 5.49 31.10
N SER A 204 -15.49 4.18 31.22
CA SER A 204 -14.43 3.22 31.53
C SER A 204 -13.32 3.26 30.48
N ILE A 205 -13.68 3.34 29.20
CA ILE A 205 -12.74 3.50 28.08
C ILE A 205 -11.98 4.82 28.23
N THR A 206 -12.67 5.97 28.35
CA THR A 206 -12.03 7.29 28.36
C THR A 206 -11.22 7.57 29.64
N ASP A 207 -11.62 6.99 30.78
CA ASP A 207 -10.85 7.01 32.03
C ASP A 207 -9.58 6.16 31.88
N SER A 208 -9.65 4.98 31.23
CA SER A 208 -8.48 4.12 31.00
C SER A 208 -7.41 4.73 30.09
N TRP A 209 -7.82 5.61 29.17
CA TRP A 209 -6.94 6.40 28.30
C TRP A 209 -6.55 7.76 28.89
N GLY A 210 -7.12 8.17 30.03
CA GLY A 210 -6.83 9.46 30.68
C GLY A 210 -7.37 10.69 29.93
N ILE A 211 -8.43 10.54 29.14
CA ILE A 211 -8.95 11.58 28.24
C ILE A 211 -10.34 12.15 28.61
N SER A 212 -11.01 11.61 29.63
CA SER A 212 -12.41 11.98 29.98
C SER A 212 -12.66 13.48 30.12
N ASP A 213 -11.72 14.23 30.72
CA ASP A 213 -11.83 15.68 30.92
C ASP A 213 -11.44 16.51 29.69
N LYS A 214 -10.85 15.88 28.65
CA LYS A 214 -10.38 16.53 27.41
C LYS A 214 -11.39 16.48 26.26
N ILE A 215 -12.55 15.82 26.44
CA ILE A 215 -13.53 15.56 25.38
C ILE A 215 -14.35 16.83 25.09
N ASN A 216 -14.11 17.42 23.92
CA ASN A 216 -14.80 18.62 23.46
C ASN A 216 -16.15 18.30 22.79
N LEU A 217 -16.22 17.19 22.04
CA LEU A 217 -17.40 16.76 21.28
C LEU A 217 -17.43 15.24 21.12
N ALA A 218 -18.62 14.64 21.23
CA ALA A 218 -18.86 13.21 21.01
C ALA A 218 -19.94 13.00 19.93
N VAL A 219 -19.64 12.16 18.94
CA VAL A 219 -20.50 11.88 17.77
C VAL A 219 -21.02 10.44 17.83
N SER A 220 -22.33 10.24 17.59
CA SER A 220 -22.95 8.91 17.61
C SER A 220 -24.13 8.76 16.63
N ASP A 221 -24.68 7.55 16.51
CA ASP A 221 -25.75 7.10 15.61
C ASP A 221 -27.13 7.81 15.75
N ASN A 222 -27.25 8.86 16.57
CA ASN A 222 -28.50 9.55 16.97
C ASN A 222 -29.50 8.72 17.80
N ALA A 223 -29.21 7.46 18.16
CA ALA A 223 -30.15 6.66 18.93
C ALA A 223 -30.37 7.24 20.33
N ALA A 224 -31.61 7.13 20.82
CA ALA A 224 -32.05 7.83 22.03
C ALA A 224 -31.27 7.43 23.30
N TYR A 225 -30.82 6.17 23.39
CA TYR A 225 -30.05 5.68 24.54
C TYR A 225 -28.64 6.31 24.61
N ILE A 226 -27.88 6.30 23.51
CA ILE A 226 -26.52 6.84 23.48
C ILE A 226 -26.51 8.38 23.49
N LYS A 227 -27.52 9.03 22.92
CA LYS A 227 -27.68 10.49 23.06
C LYS A 227 -27.84 10.88 24.54
N LYS A 228 -28.67 10.14 25.30
CA LYS A 228 -28.78 10.34 26.75
C LYS A 228 -27.48 10.01 27.48
N ALA A 229 -26.84 8.90 27.16
CA ALA A 229 -25.54 8.50 27.75
C ALA A 229 -24.52 9.65 27.67
N ILE A 230 -24.31 10.17 26.46
CA ILE A 230 -23.35 11.25 26.20
C ILE A 230 -23.78 12.56 26.87
N SER A 231 -25.04 13.02 26.70
CA SER A 231 -25.41 14.39 27.08
C SER A 231 -26.05 14.55 28.47
N GLN A 232 -26.55 13.48 29.08
CA GLN A 232 -27.23 13.51 30.39
C GLN A 232 -26.42 12.82 31.48
N GLU A 233 -25.88 11.63 31.21
CA GLU A 233 -25.10 10.86 32.20
C GLU A 233 -23.64 11.35 32.28
N LEU A 234 -23.02 11.66 31.13
CA LEU A 234 -21.61 12.08 31.02
C LEU A 234 -21.42 13.61 30.88
N GLY A 235 -22.48 14.36 30.56
CA GLY A 235 -22.43 15.81 30.38
C GLY A 235 -21.62 16.30 29.16
N TRP A 236 -21.18 15.41 28.27
CA TRP A 236 -20.42 15.75 27.07
C TRP A 236 -21.31 16.37 25.99
N LYS A 237 -20.72 17.22 25.13
CA LYS A 237 -21.44 17.79 23.98
C LYS A 237 -21.71 16.69 22.95
N HIS A 238 -22.98 16.39 22.69
CA HIS A 238 -23.39 15.44 21.66
C HIS A 238 -23.54 16.09 20.27
N PHE A 239 -23.12 15.39 19.21
CA PHE A 239 -23.50 15.69 17.84
C PHE A 239 -23.98 14.42 17.10
N GLY A 240 -24.94 14.59 16.19
CA GLY A 240 -25.53 13.49 15.45
C GLY A 240 -24.71 13.06 14.23
N CYS A 241 -24.58 11.75 14.00
CA CYS A 241 -23.98 11.23 12.78
C CYS A 241 -24.85 11.61 11.56
N VAL A 242 -24.34 12.53 10.73
CA VAL A 242 -25.07 13.08 9.58
C VAL A 242 -25.31 12.02 8.51
N ALA A 243 -24.36 11.10 8.28
CA ALA A 243 -24.54 9.99 7.35
C ALA A 243 -25.69 9.06 7.78
N HIS A 244 -25.87 8.84 9.09
CA HIS A 244 -27.05 8.16 9.62
C HIS A 244 -28.33 8.98 9.39
N THR A 245 -28.32 10.29 9.64
CA THR A 245 -29.47 11.16 9.36
C THR A 245 -29.87 11.17 7.88
N ILE A 246 -28.91 11.16 6.94
CA ILE A 246 -29.17 11.02 5.50
C ILE A 246 -29.82 9.67 5.20
N ASN A 247 -29.31 8.57 5.78
CA ASN A 247 -29.93 7.25 5.64
C ASN A 247 -31.40 7.25 6.13
N LEU A 248 -31.69 7.88 7.27
CA LEU A 248 -33.06 8.04 7.77
C LEU A 248 -33.95 8.87 6.83
N ILE A 249 -33.45 10.00 6.30
CA ILE A 249 -34.19 10.84 5.35
C ILE A 249 -34.59 10.04 4.10
N VAL A 250 -33.64 9.33 3.49
CA VAL A 250 -33.90 8.57 2.25
C VAL A 250 -34.80 7.37 2.51
N GLN A 251 -34.60 6.63 3.62
CA GLN A 251 -35.48 5.53 3.99
C GLN A 251 -36.90 6.01 4.28
N GLU A 252 -37.08 7.10 5.05
CA GLU A 252 -38.39 7.64 5.39
C GLU A 252 -39.13 8.21 4.17
N ALA A 253 -38.44 8.87 3.23
CA ALA A 253 -39.03 9.31 1.97
C ALA A 253 -39.44 8.14 1.06
N THR A 254 -38.60 7.09 1.00
CA THR A 254 -38.87 5.89 0.18
C THR A 254 -40.05 5.09 0.74
N GLU A 255 -40.16 4.97 2.07
CA GLU A 255 -41.27 4.27 2.72
C GLU A 255 -42.60 5.03 2.56
N LYS A 256 -42.58 6.36 2.55
CA LYS A 256 -43.77 7.19 2.27
C LYS A 256 -44.21 7.12 0.81
N SER A 257 -43.28 7.01 -0.15
CA SER A 257 -43.61 6.93 -1.58
C SER A 257 -43.92 5.49 -2.01
N VAL A 258 -45.16 5.06 -1.76
CA VAL A 258 -45.68 3.72 -2.12
C VAL A 258 -45.41 3.32 -3.58
N PRO A 259 -45.54 4.20 -4.60
CA PRO A 259 -45.23 3.83 -5.99
C PRO A 259 -43.73 3.51 -6.18
N ILE A 260 -42.84 4.36 -5.65
CA ILE A 260 -41.38 4.17 -5.75
C ILE A 260 -40.95 2.91 -5.00
N LYS A 261 -41.49 2.66 -3.81
CA LYS A 261 -41.28 1.41 -3.06
C LYS A 261 -41.71 0.18 -3.87
N SER A 262 -42.89 0.20 -4.50
CA SER A 262 -43.39 -0.87 -5.37
C SER A 262 -42.47 -1.14 -6.58
N VAL A 263 -41.94 -0.08 -7.22
CA VAL A 263 -40.94 -0.23 -8.30
C VAL A 263 -39.66 -0.88 -7.77
N ILE A 264 -39.14 -0.40 -6.64
CA ILE A 264 -37.92 -0.91 -5.99
C ILE A 264 -38.06 -2.38 -5.59
N GLU A 265 -39.22 -2.80 -5.10
CA GLU A 265 -39.51 -4.20 -4.77
C GLU A 265 -39.57 -5.09 -6.02
N ARG A 266 -40.16 -4.60 -7.13
CA ARG A 266 -40.16 -5.33 -8.42
C ARG A 266 -38.74 -5.47 -8.99
N VAL A 267 -37.91 -4.42 -8.89
CA VAL A 267 -36.47 -4.48 -9.25
C VAL A 267 -35.74 -5.52 -8.39
N LYS A 268 -35.96 -5.55 -7.07
CA LYS A 268 -35.36 -6.56 -6.16
C LYS A 268 -35.68 -7.99 -6.59
N LEU A 269 -36.92 -8.27 -7.01
CA LEU A 269 -37.33 -9.59 -7.49
C LEU A 269 -36.60 -10.02 -8.77
N ILE A 270 -36.45 -9.11 -9.74
CA ILE A 270 -35.70 -9.36 -10.99
C ILE A 270 -34.21 -9.61 -10.68
N VAL A 271 -33.58 -8.75 -9.87
CA VAL A 271 -32.18 -8.92 -9.49
C VAL A 271 -31.97 -10.27 -8.77
N ALA A 272 -32.85 -10.61 -7.82
CA ALA A 272 -32.78 -11.88 -7.11
C ALA A 272 -32.97 -13.10 -8.03
N TYR A 273 -33.74 -12.99 -9.13
CA TYR A 273 -33.81 -14.04 -10.15
C TYR A 273 -32.48 -14.22 -10.90
N PHE A 274 -31.89 -13.15 -11.43
CA PHE A 274 -30.60 -13.19 -12.12
C PHE A 274 -29.43 -13.61 -11.20
N LYS A 275 -29.54 -13.36 -9.88
CA LYS A 275 -28.57 -13.85 -8.88
C LYS A 275 -28.66 -15.36 -8.62
N ARG A 276 -29.86 -15.95 -8.72
CA ARG A 276 -30.11 -17.38 -8.43
C ARG A 276 -30.02 -18.27 -9.67
N SER A 277 -30.40 -17.77 -10.84
CA SER A 277 -30.42 -18.53 -12.09
C SER A 277 -29.12 -18.34 -12.88
N THR A 278 -28.26 -19.35 -12.88
CA THR A 278 -27.01 -19.37 -13.67
C THR A 278 -27.27 -19.22 -15.17
N LYS A 279 -28.32 -19.85 -15.69
CA LYS A 279 -28.78 -19.70 -17.09
C LYS A 279 -29.18 -18.26 -17.40
N ALA A 280 -29.85 -17.57 -16.48
CA ALA A 280 -30.23 -16.17 -16.67
C ALA A 280 -29.02 -15.23 -16.62
N ALA A 281 -28.08 -15.47 -15.70
CA ALA A 281 -26.82 -14.73 -15.65
C ALA A 281 -25.99 -14.91 -16.93
N GLN A 282 -25.90 -16.13 -17.46
CA GLN A 282 -25.23 -16.41 -18.73
C GLN A 282 -25.87 -15.65 -19.90
N LYS A 283 -27.21 -15.65 -20.02
CA LYS A 283 -27.90 -14.88 -21.08
C LYS A 283 -27.73 -13.37 -20.92
N LEU A 284 -27.70 -12.86 -19.70
CA LEU A 284 -27.40 -11.46 -19.41
C LEU A 284 -25.96 -11.08 -19.78
N ASP A 285 -25.00 -11.99 -19.59
CA ASP A 285 -23.60 -11.80 -19.99
C ASP A 285 -23.41 -11.92 -21.52
N GLU A 286 -24.21 -12.75 -22.21
CA GLU A 286 -24.26 -12.80 -23.68
C GLU A 286 -24.81 -11.51 -24.29
N PHE A 287 -25.98 -11.04 -23.83
CA PHE A 287 -26.62 -9.83 -24.34
C PHE A 287 -25.77 -8.57 -24.11
N GLN A 288 -25.07 -8.47 -22.99
CA GLN A 288 -24.14 -7.37 -22.76
C GLN A 288 -22.99 -7.35 -23.78
N LYS A 289 -22.44 -8.51 -24.17
CA LYS A 289 -21.41 -8.60 -25.21
C LYS A 289 -21.96 -8.24 -26.60
N GLN A 290 -23.19 -8.63 -26.91
CA GLN A 290 -23.89 -8.23 -28.15
C GLN A 290 -24.08 -6.71 -28.21
N ASN A 291 -24.37 -6.07 -27.07
CA ASN A 291 -24.45 -4.62 -26.91
C ASN A 291 -23.05 -3.95 -26.77
N GLY A 292 -21.96 -4.62 -27.12
CA GLY A 292 -20.61 -4.06 -27.18
C GLY A 292 -19.82 -4.01 -25.86
N ALA A 293 -20.33 -4.58 -24.76
CA ALA A 293 -19.61 -4.58 -23.48
C ALA A 293 -18.42 -5.56 -23.49
N THR A 294 -17.21 -5.04 -23.33
CA THR A 294 -15.96 -5.83 -23.24
C THR A 294 -15.90 -6.69 -21.97
N GLN A 295 -16.52 -6.22 -20.88
CA GLN A 295 -16.69 -6.98 -19.63
C GLN A 295 -18.15 -6.87 -19.16
N PRO A 296 -18.93 -7.97 -19.15
CA PRO A 296 -20.29 -7.97 -18.64
C PRO A 296 -20.38 -7.55 -17.16
N LYS A 297 -21.31 -6.65 -16.86
CA LYS A 297 -21.59 -6.20 -15.50
C LYS A 297 -22.67 -7.09 -14.89
N ARG A 298 -22.39 -7.58 -13.68
CA ARG A 298 -23.40 -8.27 -12.87
C ARG A 298 -24.31 -7.24 -12.18
N LEU A 299 -25.59 -7.59 -12.05
CA LEU A 299 -26.55 -6.83 -11.23
C LEU A 299 -26.10 -6.79 -9.77
N LEU A 300 -26.48 -5.71 -9.06
CA LEU A 300 -26.16 -5.50 -7.65
C LEU A 300 -27.41 -5.77 -6.81
N GLN A 301 -27.29 -6.60 -5.77
CA GLN A 301 -28.38 -6.92 -4.86
C GLN A 301 -28.41 -5.88 -3.74
N GLU A 302 -29.60 -5.38 -3.40
CA GLU A 302 -29.80 -4.53 -2.22
C GLU A 302 -29.38 -5.25 -0.92
N VAL A 303 -28.76 -4.52 -0.01
CA VAL A 303 -28.45 -4.94 1.36
C VAL A 303 -29.16 -3.96 2.31
N PRO A 304 -30.29 -4.36 2.95
CA PRO A 304 -31.18 -3.42 3.65
C PRO A 304 -30.57 -2.55 4.75
N THR A 305 -29.35 -2.84 5.21
CA THR A 305 -28.67 -2.09 6.26
C THR A 305 -28.23 -0.68 5.85
N ARG A 306 -28.09 -0.38 4.54
CA ARG A 306 -27.75 0.97 4.04
C ARG A 306 -28.43 1.29 2.72
N TRP A 307 -29.09 2.44 2.67
CA TRP A 307 -29.87 2.92 1.52
C TRP A 307 -29.06 3.01 0.20
N ASN A 308 -27.75 3.27 0.26
CA ASN A 308 -26.89 3.34 -0.91
C ASN A 308 -26.92 2.06 -1.75
N SER A 309 -27.19 0.90 -1.14
CA SER A 309 -27.30 -0.37 -1.87
C SER A 309 -28.53 -0.42 -2.79
N THR A 310 -29.64 0.23 -2.42
CA THR A 310 -30.81 0.43 -3.27
C THR A 310 -30.46 1.37 -4.44
N TYR A 311 -29.72 2.45 -4.18
CA TYR A 311 -29.25 3.37 -5.22
C TYR A 311 -28.37 2.66 -6.26
N TYR A 312 -27.30 1.96 -5.85
CA TYR A 312 -26.42 1.24 -6.78
C TYR A 312 -27.15 0.08 -7.52
N MET A 313 -28.17 -0.52 -6.91
CA MET A 313 -29.03 -1.51 -7.57
C MET A 313 -29.86 -0.89 -8.70
N LEU A 314 -30.49 0.27 -8.44
CA LEU A 314 -31.25 1.01 -9.45
C LEU A 314 -30.34 1.54 -10.56
N GLU A 315 -29.24 2.21 -10.22
CA GLU A 315 -28.24 2.70 -11.18
C GLU A 315 -27.74 1.57 -12.09
N ARG A 316 -27.38 0.42 -11.52
CA ARG A 316 -26.92 -0.74 -12.31
C ARG A 316 -28.01 -1.33 -13.20
N ILE A 317 -29.25 -1.48 -12.74
CA ILE A 317 -30.30 -2.07 -13.60
C ILE A 317 -30.70 -1.12 -14.74
N ILE A 318 -30.63 0.20 -14.52
CA ILE A 318 -30.79 1.21 -15.59
C ILE A 318 -29.62 1.14 -16.58
N GLU A 319 -28.38 1.05 -16.10
CA GLU A 319 -27.18 0.95 -16.94
C GLU A 319 -27.22 -0.23 -17.93
N ILE A 320 -27.75 -1.38 -17.52
CA ILE A 320 -27.84 -2.58 -18.38
C ILE A 320 -29.28 -2.93 -18.80
N GLN A 321 -30.18 -1.94 -18.80
CA GLN A 321 -31.63 -2.13 -18.95
C GLN A 321 -32.01 -2.98 -20.17
N ASP A 322 -31.38 -2.77 -21.33
CA ASP A 322 -31.80 -3.40 -22.58
C ASP A 322 -31.31 -4.85 -22.67
N ALA A 323 -30.14 -5.16 -22.10
CA ALA A 323 -29.70 -6.54 -21.91
C ALA A 323 -30.61 -7.29 -20.92
N VAL A 324 -31.13 -6.62 -19.88
CA VAL A 324 -32.10 -7.20 -18.94
C VAL A 324 -33.45 -7.46 -19.61
N LYS A 325 -34.00 -6.48 -20.35
CA LYS A 325 -35.25 -6.63 -21.12
C LYS A 325 -35.15 -7.80 -22.10
N SER A 326 -34.11 -7.85 -22.93
CA SER A 326 -33.90 -8.93 -23.91
C SER A 326 -33.67 -10.29 -23.24
N SER A 327 -32.97 -10.34 -22.11
CA SER A 327 -32.80 -11.58 -21.33
C SER A 327 -34.14 -12.11 -20.80
N ILE A 328 -34.98 -11.27 -20.21
CA ILE A 328 -36.29 -11.68 -19.68
C ILE A 328 -37.20 -12.15 -20.82
N ALA A 329 -37.20 -11.45 -21.96
CA ALA A 329 -38.00 -11.80 -23.12
C ALA A 329 -37.63 -13.17 -23.70
N ILE A 330 -36.33 -13.46 -23.93
CA ILE A 330 -35.89 -14.78 -24.44
C ILE A 330 -36.09 -15.90 -23.42
N LEU A 331 -35.95 -15.63 -22.12
CA LEU A 331 -36.14 -16.64 -21.08
C LEU A 331 -37.62 -16.96 -20.79
N GLY A 332 -38.58 -16.21 -21.35
CA GLY A 332 -40.02 -16.49 -21.26
C GLY A 332 -40.59 -16.44 -19.83
N VAL A 333 -39.97 -15.69 -18.92
CA VAL A 333 -40.23 -15.78 -17.48
C VAL A 333 -41.48 -15.00 -17.07
N THR A 334 -42.65 -15.62 -17.20
CA THR A 334 -43.94 -15.05 -16.79
C THR A 334 -44.11 -14.86 -15.28
N SER A 335 -43.24 -15.45 -14.45
CA SER A 335 -43.26 -15.34 -12.99
C SER A 335 -42.50 -14.10 -12.45
N LEU A 336 -41.96 -13.24 -13.31
CA LEU A 336 -41.33 -11.98 -12.91
C LEU A 336 -42.32 -10.82 -13.01
N PRO A 337 -42.25 -9.82 -12.11
CA PRO A 337 -43.04 -8.62 -12.24
C PRO A 337 -42.63 -7.84 -13.49
N ASN A 338 -43.61 -7.35 -14.25
CA ASN A 338 -43.35 -6.46 -15.37
C ASN A 338 -42.86 -5.09 -14.86
N ILE A 339 -41.94 -4.47 -15.61
CA ILE A 339 -41.46 -3.10 -15.40
C ILE A 339 -41.78 -2.32 -16.68
N THR A 340 -42.80 -1.47 -16.58
CA THR A 340 -43.33 -0.64 -17.67
C THR A 340 -42.35 0.47 -18.06
N PRO A 341 -42.51 1.12 -19.23
CA PRO A 341 -41.67 2.27 -19.59
C PRO A 341 -41.71 3.42 -18.55
N GLU A 342 -42.85 3.62 -17.90
CA GLU A 342 -43.02 4.59 -16.82
C GLU A 342 -42.21 4.20 -15.56
N ASP A 343 -42.20 2.91 -15.21
CA ASP A 343 -41.38 2.41 -14.09
C ASP A 343 -39.87 2.59 -14.34
N TRP A 344 -39.39 2.40 -15.58
CA TRP A 344 -38.00 2.66 -15.96
C TRP A 344 -37.66 4.15 -15.90
N LEU A 345 -38.58 5.03 -16.30
CA LEU A 345 -38.45 6.48 -16.15
C LEU A 345 -38.39 6.87 -14.66
N LEU A 346 -39.33 6.37 -13.85
CA LEU A 346 -39.38 6.61 -12.40
C LEU A 346 -38.12 6.11 -11.68
N CYS A 347 -37.54 4.97 -12.09
CA CYS A 347 -36.23 4.53 -11.60
C CYS A 347 -35.11 5.55 -11.90
N ASN A 348 -35.03 6.03 -13.15
CA ASN A 348 -34.03 7.00 -13.61
C ASN A 348 -34.17 8.34 -12.87
N GLU A 349 -35.39 8.84 -12.74
CA GLU A 349 -35.71 10.07 -12.02
C GLU A 349 -35.43 9.96 -10.52
N THR A 350 -35.78 8.84 -9.88
CA THR A 350 -35.43 8.55 -8.49
C THR A 350 -33.91 8.52 -8.31
N CYS A 351 -33.15 7.97 -9.26
CA CYS A 351 -31.67 8.00 -9.20
C CYS A 351 -31.12 9.42 -9.35
N LYS A 352 -31.66 10.25 -10.25
CA LYS A 352 -31.26 11.66 -10.38
C LYS A 352 -31.46 12.42 -9.06
N ALA A 353 -32.62 12.24 -8.41
CA ALA A 353 -32.93 12.87 -7.13
C ALA A 353 -32.05 12.36 -5.96
N LEU A 354 -31.79 11.05 -5.89
CA LEU A 354 -31.00 10.45 -4.81
C LEU A 354 -29.48 10.65 -4.94
N LYS A 355 -28.97 11.01 -6.13
CA LYS A 355 -27.53 11.15 -6.39
C LYS A 355 -26.84 12.13 -5.44
N CYS A 356 -27.46 13.29 -5.13
CA CYS A 356 -26.85 14.28 -4.24
C CYS A 356 -26.68 13.77 -2.80
N PHE A 357 -27.57 12.87 -2.34
CA PHE A 357 -27.43 12.19 -1.06
C PHE A 357 -26.34 11.10 -1.09
N GLU A 358 -26.10 10.45 -2.23
CA GLU A 358 -25.04 9.44 -2.39
C GLU A 358 -23.67 10.12 -2.29
N GLU A 359 -23.46 11.17 -3.09
CA GLU A 359 -22.22 11.95 -3.09
C GLU A 359 -21.93 12.49 -1.68
N ALA A 360 -22.94 13.04 -1.00
CA ALA A 360 -22.86 13.49 0.38
C ALA A 360 -22.53 12.36 1.37
N SER A 361 -23.19 11.20 1.26
CA SER A 361 -22.98 10.06 2.18
C SER A 361 -21.59 9.45 2.01
N ASN A 362 -21.16 9.26 0.77
CA ASN A 362 -19.83 8.73 0.44
C ASN A 362 -18.73 9.72 0.85
N TYR A 363 -18.93 11.03 0.70
CA TYR A 363 -17.98 12.06 1.15
C TYR A 363 -17.91 12.20 2.68
N LEU A 364 -19.05 12.14 3.39
CA LEU A 364 -19.10 12.19 4.86
C LEU A 364 -18.67 10.88 5.53
N SER A 365 -18.46 9.80 4.75
CA SER A 365 -17.93 8.51 5.22
C SER A 365 -16.39 8.39 5.09
N GLY A 366 -15.70 9.50 4.79
CA GLY A 366 -14.25 9.58 4.72
C GLY A 366 -13.60 9.82 6.08
N GLU A 367 -12.43 9.20 6.29
CA GLU A 367 -11.72 9.17 7.58
C GLU A 367 -10.39 9.96 7.58
N LYS A 368 -9.92 10.41 6.41
CA LYS A 368 -8.59 11.03 6.22
C LYS A 368 -8.62 12.56 6.02
N TYR A 369 -9.73 13.22 6.32
CA TYR A 369 -9.90 14.67 6.16
C TYR A 369 -11.01 15.22 7.06
N LEU A 370 -10.92 16.51 7.36
CA LEU A 370 -11.94 17.21 8.16
C LEU A 370 -13.26 17.34 7.39
N THR A 371 -14.30 16.68 7.90
CA THR A 371 -15.66 16.69 7.34
C THR A 371 -16.54 17.82 7.93
N ALA A 372 -16.28 18.22 9.18
CA ALA A 372 -17.15 19.14 9.93
C ALA A 372 -17.28 20.54 9.30
N SER A 373 -16.22 21.07 8.70
CA SER A 373 -16.25 22.38 8.01
C SER A 373 -17.09 22.39 6.74
N GLN A 374 -17.37 21.22 6.16
CA GLN A 374 -18.02 21.06 4.86
C GLN A 374 -19.52 20.74 5.00
N LEU A 375 -19.94 20.34 6.20
CA LEU A 375 -21.28 19.86 6.52
C LEU A 375 -22.38 20.86 6.13
N LEU A 376 -22.21 22.13 6.48
CA LEU A 376 -23.17 23.20 6.16
C LEU A 376 -23.38 23.33 4.64
N ILE A 377 -22.30 23.18 3.88
CA ILE A 377 -22.27 23.38 2.43
C ILE A 377 -22.86 22.17 1.70
N ILE A 378 -22.59 20.97 2.20
CA ILE A 378 -23.21 19.72 1.71
C ILE A 378 -24.73 19.79 1.91
N ILE A 379 -25.22 20.19 3.09
CA ILE A 379 -26.65 20.31 3.36
C ILE A 379 -27.30 21.40 2.49
N LYS A 380 -26.65 22.56 2.33
CA LYS A 380 -27.14 23.61 1.41
C LYS A 380 -27.13 23.17 -0.05
N GLY A 381 -26.13 22.38 -0.45
CA GLY A 381 -26.06 21.75 -1.77
C GLY A 381 -27.24 20.81 -2.03
N ILE A 382 -27.58 19.93 -1.08
CA ILE A 382 -28.75 19.05 -1.14
C ILE A 382 -30.03 19.88 -1.25
N LYS A 383 -30.25 20.83 -0.32
CA LYS A 383 -31.44 21.71 -0.35
C LYS A 383 -31.59 22.43 -1.69
N ARG A 384 -30.49 22.98 -2.23
CA ARG A 384 -30.48 23.63 -3.54
C ARG A 384 -30.84 22.67 -4.66
N VAL A 385 -30.15 21.53 -4.79
CA VAL A 385 -30.39 20.55 -5.87
C VAL A 385 -31.84 20.04 -5.87
N LEU A 386 -32.43 19.79 -4.70
CA LEU A 386 -33.84 19.40 -4.63
C LEU A 386 -34.78 20.55 -5.02
N GLY A 387 -34.49 21.79 -4.58
CA GLY A 387 -35.23 22.98 -5.01
C GLY A 387 -35.11 23.27 -6.51
N ASP A 388 -33.92 23.09 -7.08
CA ASP A 388 -33.62 23.21 -8.51
C ASP A 388 -34.51 22.22 -9.30
N ILE A 389 -34.62 20.96 -8.84
CA ILE A 389 -35.51 19.94 -9.43
C ILE A 389 -36.99 20.35 -9.32
N LEU A 390 -37.45 20.83 -8.16
CA LEU A 390 -38.84 21.28 -7.97
C LEU A 390 -39.20 22.55 -8.79
N THR A 391 -38.21 23.30 -9.26
CA THR A 391 -38.40 24.54 -10.05
C THR A 391 -38.00 24.39 -11.52
N SER A 392 -37.71 23.17 -11.96
CA SER A 392 -37.19 22.85 -13.30
C SER A 392 -38.15 23.09 -14.48
N ASP A 393 -39.40 23.51 -14.27
CA ASP A 393 -40.40 23.70 -15.34
C ASP A 393 -39.94 24.65 -16.47
N SER A 394 -39.04 25.60 -16.18
CA SER A 394 -38.46 26.48 -17.20
C SER A 394 -37.45 25.81 -18.15
N SER A 395 -37.13 24.52 -17.97
CA SER A 395 -36.04 23.82 -18.69
C SER A 395 -36.48 22.82 -19.76
N GLY A 396 -37.79 22.55 -19.87
CA GLY A 396 -38.34 21.62 -20.88
C GLY A 396 -38.16 20.13 -20.58
N TYR A 397 -37.61 19.75 -19.41
CA TYR A 397 -37.65 18.39 -18.88
C TYR A 397 -38.60 18.36 -17.67
N HIS A 398 -39.80 17.84 -17.86
CA HIS A 398 -40.75 17.62 -16.75
C HIS A 398 -40.55 16.22 -16.18
N TYR A 399 -40.46 16.14 -14.85
CA TYR A 399 -40.44 14.86 -14.12
C TYR A 399 -41.85 14.29 -13.99
N LEU A 400 -41.98 13.01 -13.61
CA LEU A 400 -43.28 12.44 -13.24
C LEU A 400 -43.82 13.12 -11.95
N PRO A 401 -45.15 13.32 -11.80
CA PRO A 401 -45.73 13.89 -10.56
C PRO A 401 -45.31 13.14 -9.29
N ILE A 402 -45.23 11.81 -9.39
CA ILE A 402 -44.73 10.91 -8.33
C ILE A 402 -43.29 11.27 -7.90
N THR A 403 -42.44 11.66 -8.86
CA THR A 403 -41.08 12.13 -8.57
C THR A 403 -41.10 13.48 -7.87
N TYR A 404 -41.93 14.44 -8.31
CA TYR A 404 -42.05 15.74 -7.65
C TYR A 404 -42.49 15.60 -6.18
N ASP A 405 -43.49 14.76 -5.89
CA ASP A 405 -43.93 14.47 -4.52
C ASP A 405 -42.82 13.83 -3.67
N PHE A 406 -42.02 12.92 -4.25
CA PHE A 406 -40.89 12.29 -3.58
C PHE A 406 -39.72 13.26 -3.33
N VAL A 407 -39.38 14.12 -4.29
CA VAL A 407 -38.36 15.17 -4.15
C VAL A 407 -38.79 16.19 -3.09
N ARG A 408 -40.08 16.53 -3.05
CA ARG A 408 -40.66 17.38 -2.00
C ARG A 408 -40.56 16.72 -0.62
N ALA A 409 -40.93 15.45 -0.49
CA ALA A 409 -40.78 14.71 0.75
C ALA A 409 -39.31 14.62 1.23
N LEU A 410 -38.36 14.41 0.30
CA LEU A 410 -36.92 14.47 0.59
C LEU A 410 -36.48 15.85 1.07
N LEU A 411 -36.98 16.93 0.46
CA LEU A 411 -36.65 18.31 0.83
C LEU A 411 -37.23 18.67 2.21
N ASP A 412 -38.51 18.39 2.44
CA ASP A 412 -39.19 18.66 3.72
C ASP A 412 -38.53 17.90 4.89
N LEU A 413 -38.13 16.63 4.66
CA LEU A 413 -37.35 15.85 5.62
C LEU A 413 -35.93 16.41 5.81
N THR A 414 -35.27 16.87 4.75
CA THR A 414 -33.95 17.53 4.83
C THR A 414 -34.02 18.83 5.63
N HIS A 415 -35.11 19.59 5.51
CA HIS A 415 -35.36 20.77 6.35
C HIS A 415 -35.59 20.38 7.81
N SER A 416 -36.56 19.50 8.09
CA SER A 416 -36.92 19.09 9.46
C SER A 416 -35.75 18.44 10.22
N ARG A 417 -34.95 17.57 9.57
CA ARG A 417 -33.87 16.84 10.22
C ARG A 417 -32.58 17.66 10.40
N PHE A 418 -32.40 18.76 9.67
CA PHE A 418 -31.17 19.60 9.71
C PHE A 418 -31.39 21.07 10.06
N GLU A 419 -32.61 21.49 10.43
CA GLU A 419 -32.99 22.86 10.82
C GLU A 419 -31.94 23.55 11.71
N ASN A 420 -31.50 22.88 12.77
CA ASN A 420 -30.60 23.45 13.77
C ASN A 420 -29.10 23.46 13.39
N ILE A 421 -28.70 22.85 12.28
CA ILE A 421 -27.27 22.80 11.89
C ILE A 421 -26.76 24.18 11.46
N GLU A 422 -27.58 24.99 10.78
CA GLU A 422 -27.19 26.35 10.38
C GLU A 422 -27.05 27.29 11.60
N ASN A 423 -27.72 26.96 12.71
CA ASN A 423 -27.64 27.69 13.96
C ASN A 423 -26.44 27.25 14.84
N SER A 424 -25.93 26.02 14.66
CA SER A 424 -24.83 25.47 15.47
C SER A 424 -23.56 26.32 15.40
N ASN A 425 -23.10 26.81 16.56
CA ASN A 425 -21.89 27.64 16.62
C ASN A 425 -20.63 26.83 16.28
N THR A 426 -20.55 25.56 16.70
CA THR A 426 -19.41 24.68 16.44
C THR A 426 -19.21 24.41 14.96
N ILE A 427 -20.28 24.09 14.22
CA ILE A 427 -20.22 23.89 12.77
C ILE A 427 -19.99 25.23 12.05
N GLY A 428 -20.55 26.32 12.59
CA GLY A 428 -20.29 27.68 12.12
C GLY A 428 -18.80 28.04 12.15
N VAL A 429 -18.16 27.88 13.31
CA VAL A 429 -16.72 28.09 13.53
C VAL A 429 -15.87 27.16 12.67
N ALA A 430 -16.20 25.87 12.59
CA ALA A 430 -15.47 24.92 11.74
C ALA A 430 -15.53 25.29 10.25
N THR A 431 -16.66 25.81 9.77
CA THR A 431 -16.80 26.30 8.38
C THR A 431 -16.07 27.63 8.17
N PHE A 432 -16.09 28.52 9.16
CA PHE A 432 -15.38 29.81 9.14
C PHE A 432 -13.87 29.64 9.00
N LEU A 433 -13.30 28.69 9.77
CA LEU A 433 -11.88 28.38 9.79
C LEU A 433 -11.37 27.64 8.53
N ASP A 434 -12.26 27.28 7.60
CA ASP A 434 -11.89 26.64 6.34
C ASP A 434 -11.61 27.71 5.27
N PRO A 435 -10.37 27.88 4.78
CA PRO A 435 -10.01 28.94 3.85
C PRO A 435 -10.67 28.81 2.47
N ARG A 436 -11.33 27.68 2.20
CA ARG A 436 -12.11 27.41 0.97
C ARG A 436 -13.51 28.02 1.03
N PHE A 437 -13.98 28.45 2.22
CA PHE A 437 -15.39 28.85 2.43
C PHE A 437 -15.53 30.15 3.23
N LYS A 438 -14.75 30.34 4.31
CA LYS A 438 -14.76 31.52 5.18
C LYS A 438 -16.20 31.92 5.57
N LEU A 439 -16.65 33.13 5.22
CA LEU A 439 -18.01 33.63 5.50
C LEU A 439 -19.04 33.40 4.39
N GLN A 440 -18.66 32.85 3.22
CA GLN A 440 -19.48 32.89 1.99
C GLN A 440 -20.85 32.18 2.09
N PHE A 441 -20.99 31.17 2.95
CA PHE A 441 -22.18 30.31 3.02
C PHE A 441 -23.14 30.67 4.17
N PHE A 442 -22.90 31.79 4.85
CA PHE A 442 -23.69 32.30 5.97
C PHE A 442 -24.56 33.51 5.59
N THR A 443 -25.69 33.68 6.28
CA THR A 443 -26.47 34.91 6.22
C THR A 443 -25.75 36.04 6.95
N SER A 444 -25.92 37.30 6.53
CA SER A 444 -25.17 38.45 7.06
C SER A 444 -25.28 38.61 8.59
N ALA A 445 -26.44 38.28 9.17
CA ALA A 445 -26.63 38.24 10.62
C ALA A 445 -25.75 37.16 11.29
N LYS A 446 -25.70 35.95 10.74
CA LYS A 446 -24.86 34.85 11.26
C LYS A 446 -23.36 35.11 11.04
N GLN A 447 -22.99 35.77 9.95
CA GLN A 447 -21.62 36.23 9.71
C GLN A 447 -21.11 37.13 10.84
N ALA A 448 -21.93 38.11 11.28
CA ALA A 448 -21.58 39.00 12.39
C ALA A 448 -21.38 38.23 13.71
N THR A 449 -22.33 37.35 14.08
CA THR A 449 -22.23 36.53 15.30
C THR A 449 -21.00 35.62 15.30
N LEU A 450 -20.65 35.04 14.14
CA LEU A 450 -19.47 34.19 14.01
C LEU A 450 -18.17 35.00 14.10
N ARG A 451 -18.08 36.16 13.45
CA ARG A 451 -16.91 37.06 13.57
C ARG A 451 -16.69 37.51 15.02
N GLU A 452 -17.75 37.91 15.73
CA GLU A 452 -17.68 38.25 17.16
C GLU A 452 -17.24 37.05 18.03
N SER A 453 -17.74 35.85 17.74
CA SER A 453 -17.36 34.62 18.45
C SER A 453 -15.89 34.25 18.20
N MET A 454 -15.41 34.39 16.97
CA MET A 454 -14.01 34.16 16.60
C MET A 454 -13.08 35.18 17.25
N ILE A 455 -13.47 36.45 17.31
CA ILE A 455 -12.69 37.48 18.03
C ILE A 455 -12.53 37.09 19.51
N LYS A 456 -13.57 36.58 20.16
CA LYS A 456 -13.48 36.13 21.56
C LYS A 456 -12.57 34.92 21.74
N LEU A 457 -12.63 33.93 20.86
CA LEU A 457 -11.79 32.73 20.92
C LEU A 457 -10.30 33.04 20.65
N VAL A 458 -10.00 33.78 19.58
CA VAL A 458 -8.61 34.12 19.22
C VAL A 458 -8.00 35.07 20.26
N ALA A 459 -8.78 36.02 20.81
CA ALA A 459 -8.30 36.85 21.91
C ALA A 459 -8.07 36.05 23.21
N GLN A 460 -8.79 34.94 23.45
CA GLN A 460 -8.51 34.07 24.59
C GLN A 460 -7.17 33.35 24.43
N GLU A 461 -6.87 32.82 23.25
CA GLU A 461 -5.58 32.14 22.98
C GLU A 461 -4.38 33.10 22.97
N ILE A 462 -4.52 34.30 22.40
CA ILE A 462 -3.46 35.35 22.47
C ILE A 462 -3.17 35.77 23.93
N ASN A 463 -4.17 35.72 24.82
CA ASN A 463 -3.95 35.94 26.26
C ASN A 463 -3.40 34.69 26.98
N ARG A 464 -3.48 33.50 26.37
CA ARG A 464 -3.00 32.21 26.91
C ARG A 464 -1.51 31.99 26.66
N GLU A 465 -1.04 32.36 25.47
CA GLU A 465 0.39 32.35 25.11
C GLU A 465 1.18 33.49 25.79
N GLY A 466 0.48 34.53 26.24
CA GLY A 466 1.06 35.76 26.78
C GLY A 466 1.57 36.68 25.67
N PRO A 467 2.26 37.79 26.01
CA PRO A 467 3.01 38.54 25.02
C PRO A 467 4.16 37.65 24.54
N CYS A 468 4.06 37.13 23.32
CA CYS A 468 5.13 36.36 22.68
C CYS A 468 6.47 37.08 22.86
N GLU A 469 7.54 36.33 23.14
CA GLU A 469 8.89 36.91 23.03
C GLU A 469 9.04 37.43 21.59
N ASN A 470 8.98 38.75 21.43
CA ASN A 470 9.25 39.37 20.15
C ASN A 470 10.65 38.92 19.75
N ILE A 471 10.77 38.25 18.60
CA ILE A 471 12.05 38.11 17.95
C ILE A 471 12.56 39.55 17.79
N GLU A 472 13.63 39.91 18.51
CA GLU A 472 14.31 41.19 18.31
C GLU A 472 14.93 41.16 16.91
N VAL A 473 14.12 41.50 15.91
CA VAL A 473 14.57 41.84 14.56
C VAL A 473 15.49 43.03 14.75
N SER A 474 16.79 42.76 14.76
CA SER A 474 17.82 43.70 15.22
C SER A 474 18.12 44.76 14.15
N THR A 475 17.10 45.49 13.71
CA THR A 475 17.21 46.75 12.96
C THR A 475 17.61 47.90 13.91
N LYS A 476 18.72 47.72 14.62
CA LYS A 476 19.51 48.84 15.17
C LYS A 476 20.31 49.48 14.04
N SER A 477 19.60 50.02 13.05
CA SER A 477 20.15 51.05 12.18
C SER A 477 20.45 52.27 13.05
N SER A 478 21.74 52.57 13.25
CA SER A 478 22.16 53.78 13.95
C SER A 478 21.71 55.00 13.14
N LEU A 479 20.68 55.70 13.62
CA LEU A 479 20.22 56.96 13.04
C LEU A 479 21.39 57.95 13.02
N ASP A 480 21.71 58.48 11.85
CA ASP A 480 22.77 59.47 11.67
C ASP A 480 22.28 60.85 12.18
N PRO A 481 22.88 61.43 13.23
CA PRO A 481 22.48 62.74 13.76
C PRO A 481 22.68 63.91 12.78
N THR A 482 23.33 63.67 11.64
CA THR A 482 23.55 64.66 10.57
C THR A 482 22.60 64.50 9.38
N SER A 483 21.71 63.49 9.39
CA SER A 483 20.64 63.33 8.40
C SER A 483 19.63 64.48 8.48
N ILE A 484 19.29 65.10 7.35
CA ILE A 484 18.20 66.11 7.30
C ILE A 484 16.83 65.49 7.62
N PHE A 485 16.72 64.16 7.55
CA PHE A 485 15.51 63.40 7.85
C PHE A 485 15.47 62.91 9.30
N TYR A 486 16.51 63.14 10.12
CA TYR A 486 16.59 62.66 11.50
C TYR A 486 15.32 62.96 12.33
N ASP A 487 14.77 64.17 12.20
CA ASP A 487 13.56 64.60 12.90
C ASP A 487 12.27 63.93 12.41
N TRP A 488 12.29 63.29 11.23
CA TRP A 488 11.21 62.50 10.64
C TRP A 488 11.41 61.02 11.00
N ASP A 489 12.61 60.50 10.76
CA ASP A 489 13.03 59.13 11.09
C ASP A 489 12.83 58.83 12.58
N ALA A 490 13.19 59.78 13.47
CA ALA A 490 13.01 59.68 14.91
C ALA A 490 11.53 59.79 15.36
N ARG A 491 10.60 60.24 14.49
CA ARG A 491 9.15 60.23 14.77
C ARG A 491 8.50 58.93 14.31
N GLU A 492 8.95 58.36 13.19
CA GLU A 492 8.50 57.02 12.75
C GLU A 492 9.11 55.90 13.60
N ALA A 493 10.27 56.13 14.23
CA ALA A 493 10.88 55.24 15.21
C ALA A 493 10.17 55.20 16.58
N VAL A 494 9.12 56.02 16.81
CA VAL A 494 8.28 55.92 18.02
C VAL A 494 7.26 54.80 17.83
N PRO A 495 7.29 53.70 18.61
CA PRO A 495 6.31 52.63 18.47
C PRO A 495 4.91 53.18 18.79
N GLN A 496 3.98 53.06 17.84
CA GLN A 496 2.58 53.41 18.11
C GLN A 496 2.01 52.51 19.21
N SER A 497 1.06 53.08 19.96
CA SER A 497 0.65 52.59 21.27
C SER A 497 0.12 51.15 21.27
N ILE A 498 0.31 50.48 22.41
CA ILE A 498 -0.13 49.11 22.70
C ILE A 498 -1.58 48.89 22.23
N GLU A 499 -1.73 48.25 21.07
CA GLU A 499 -3.01 47.74 20.62
C GLU A 499 -3.53 46.71 21.62
N SER A 500 -4.79 46.85 22.05
CA SER A 500 -5.43 45.84 22.88
C SER A 500 -5.41 44.47 22.17
N PRO A 501 -5.35 43.33 22.90
CA PRO A 501 -5.41 42.00 22.29
C PRO A 501 -6.61 41.82 21.34
N THR A 502 -7.74 42.46 21.67
CA THR A 502 -8.95 42.51 20.83
C THR A 502 -8.72 43.22 19.49
N ALA A 503 -7.97 44.33 19.47
CA ALA A 503 -7.67 45.07 18.24
C ALA A 503 -6.75 44.26 17.30
N ARG A 504 -5.67 43.68 17.83
CA ARG A 504 -4.81 42.74 17.09
C ARG A 504 -5.59 41.57 16.50
N THR A 505 -6.51 41.01 17.31
CA THR A 505 -7.40 39.92 16.90
C THR A 505 -8.32 40.32 15.74
N ILE A 506 -8.88 41.53 15.77
CA ILE A 506 -9.72 42.05 14.68
C ILE A 506 -8.90 42.20 13.39
N ILE A 507 -7.68 42.75 13.48
CA ILE A 507 -6.79 42.94 12.32
C ILE A 507 -6.44 41.59 11.67
N GLU A 508 -6.07 40.57 12.45
CA GLU A 508 -5.69 39.26 11.92
C GLU A 508 -6.90 38.50 11.33
N ILE A 509 -8.08 38.59 11.97
CA ILE A 509 -9.32 38.03 11.42
C ILE A 509 -9.73 38.72 10.11
N ASP A 510 -9.59 40.04 10.03
CA ASP A 510 -9.93 40.78 8.82
C ASP A 510 -8.93 40.54 7.68
N LYS A 511 -7.64 40.37 8.00
CA LYS A 511 -6.62 39.87 7.07
C LYS A 511 -6.99 38.50 6.52
N TYR A 512 -7.30 37.53 7.39
CA TYR A 512 -7.77 36.20 6.98
C TYR A 512 -9.04 36.27 6.10
N LEU A 513 -9.99 37.17 6.39
CA LEU A 513 -11.20 37.32 5.59
C LEU A 513 -10.96 37.98 4.22
N ASN A 514 -9.97 38.88 4.12
CA ASN A 514 -9.60 39.57 2.88
C ASN A 514 -8.69 38.73 1.96
N GLU A 515 -7.98 37.74 2.50
CA GLU A 515 -7.24 36.76 1.69
C GLU A 515 -8.16 36.00 0.72
N LYS A 516 -7.67 35.78 -0.52
CA LYS A 516 -8.41 35.06 -1.56
C LYS A 516 -8.80 33.65 -1.09
N VAL A 517 -10.04 33.26 -1.39
CA VAL A 517 -10.58 31.95 -1.05
C VAL A 517 -9.91 30.86 -1.89
N ILE A 518 -9.53 29.75 -1.24
CA ILE A 518 -8.84 28.63 -1.86
C ILE A 518 -9.83 27.79 -2.68
N SER A 519 -9.53 27.53 -3.96
CA SER A 519 -10.38 26.69 -4.82
C SER A 519 -10.53 25.28 -4.26
N ARG A 520 -11.70 24.64 -4.44
CA ARG A 520 -11.89 23.20 -4.15
C ARG A 520 -10.91 22.31 -4.94
N THR A 521 -10.50 22.71 -6.14
CA THR A 521 -9.49 22.00 -6.93
C THR A 521 -8.05 22.30 -6.49
N HIS A 522 -7.83 23.24 -5.57
CA HIS A 522 -6.48 23.68 -5.18
C HIS A 522 -5.68 22.59 -4.48
N GLU A 523 -6.31 21.55 -3.91
CA GLU A 523 -5.57 20.42 -3.33
C GLU A 523 -5.02 19.48 -4.41
N GLN A 524 -5.76 19.27 -5.51
CA GLN A 524 -5.26 18.57 -6.70
C GLN A 524 -4.22 19.43 -7.44
N MET A 525 -4.47 20.73 -7.60
CA MET A 525 -3.50 21.65 -8.19
C MET A 525 -2.27 21.82 -7.30
N ARG A 526 -2.39 21.71 -5.96
CA ARG A 526 -1.24 21.72 -5.06
C ARG A 526 -0.45 20.43 -5.19
N ALA A 527 -1.09 19.25 -5.16
CA ALA A 527 -0.37 18.00 -5.44
C ALA A 527 0.38 18.06 -6.79
N MET A 528 -0.26 18.61 -7.83
CA MET A 528 0.34 18.83 -9.15
C MET A 528 1.43 19.91 -9.16
N LEU A 529 1.35 20.96 -8.33
CA LEU A 529 2.35 22.02 -8.24
C LEU A 529 3.55 21.61 -7.38
N ASP A 530 3.33 20.91 -6.27
CA ASP A 530 4.39 20.33 -5.43
C ASP A 530 5.14 19.25 -6.26
N GLN A 531 4.43 18.51 -7.13
CA GLN A 531 4.97 17.61 -8.15
C GLN A 531 5.78 18.32 -9.27
N LEU A 532 5.52 19.61 -9.54
CA LEU A 532 6.20 20.41 -10.59
C LEU A 532 7.29 21.36 -10.05
N MET A 533 7.25 21.70 -8.75
CA MET A 533 8.02 22.81 -8.16
C MET A 533 8.75 22.46 -6.86
N GLY A 534 8.55 21.27 -6.29
CA GLY A 534 9.14 20.86 -5.01
C GLY A 534 8.33 21.26 -3.77
N THR A 535 8.50 20.53 -2.66
CA THR A 535 7.80 20.75 -1.38
C THR A 535 8.19 22.08 -0.72
N ALA A 536 9.44 22.49 -0.84
CA ALA A 536 10.01 23.64 -0.14
C ALA A 536 9.39 25.00 -0.52
N ARG A 537 8.56 25.07 -1.58
CA ARG A 537 8.04 26.33 -2.16
C ARG A 537 7.28 27.23 -1.18
N ASN A 538 6.62 26.66 -0.17
CA ASN A 538 5.81 27.41 0.79
C ASN A 538 6.49 27.58 2.17
N GLY A 539 7.73 27.10 2.35
CA GLY A 539 8.43 27.10 3.66
C GLY A 539 7.93 26.04 4.66
N GLU A 540 6.89 25.27 4.32
CA GLU A 540 6.47 24.08 5.05
C GLU A 540 7.61 23.04 5.06
N THR A 541 7.96 22.54 6.24
CA THR A 541 8.97 21.46 6.36
C THR A 541 8.33 20.10 6.07
N ASP A 542 9.08 19.23 5.39
CA ASP A 542 8.51 18.07 4.69
C ASP A 542 7.71 17.12 5.59
N LYS A 543 6.55 16.68 5.10
CA LYS A 543 5.56 15.80 5.77
C LYS A 543 6.09 14.44 6.29
N HIS A 544 7.36 14.11 6.05
CA HIS A 544 8.01 12.90 6.55
C HIS A 544 9.43 13.16 7.11
N GLY A 545 9.92 14.40 7.11
CA GLY A 545 11.30 14.76 7.50
C GLY A 545 12.43 14.22 6.58
N VAL A 546 12.14 13.26 5.70
CA VAL A 546 13.07 12.65 4.73
C VAL A 546 13.57 13.70 3.75
N LYS A 547 14.88 13.71 3.51
CA LYS A 547 15.57 14.63 2.59
C LYS A 547 16.20 13.86 1.43
N PHE A 548 16.42 14.53 0.30
CA PHE A 548 17.02 13.93 -0.90
C PHE A 548 18.40 13.27 -0.66
N TYR A 549 19.08 13.62 0.44
CA TYR A 549 20.34 13.01 0.85
C TYR A 549 20.21 11.67 1.60
N ASP A 550 19.06 11.31 2.17
CA ASP A 550 18.90 10.06 2.90
C ASP A 550 19.04 8.82 2.01
N ASP A 551 19.61 7.73 2.55
CA ASP A 551 19.83 6.48 1.81
C ASP A 551 18.51 5.78 1.43
N ALA A 552 17.42 6.07 2.14
CA ALA A 552 16.09 5.60 1.79
C ALA A 552 15.58 6.14 0.43
N VAL A 553 16.13 7.27 -0.06
CA VAL A 553 15.74 7.89 -1.33
C VAL A 553 16.51 7.25 -2.50
N CYS A 554 15.81 6.93 -3.60
CA CYS A 554 16.40 6.28 -4.75
C CYS A 554 17.29 7.24 -5.56
N LYS A 555 18.61 7.08 -5.50
CA LYS A 555 19.55 7.99 -6.18
C LYS A 555 19.46 7.93 -7.72
N SER A 556 19.20 6.76 -8.29
CA SER A 556 18.93 6.61 -9.74
C SER A 556 17.65 7.32 -10.19
N TYR A 557 16.65 7.41 -9.32
CA TYR A 557 15.40 8.10 -9.61
C TYR A 557 15.61 9.61 -9.68
N LEU A 558 16.38 10.18 -8.74
CA LEU A 558 16.80 11.59 -8.78
C LEU A 558 17.50 11.94 -10.12
N LEU A 559 18.24 10.99 -10.69
CA LEU A 559 18.97 11.11 -11.97
C LEU A 559 18.21 10.61 -13.23
N GLN A 560 16.88 10.52 -13.17
CA GLN A 560 16.01 10.11 -14.31
C GLN A 560 16.29 8.70 -14.88
N CYS A 561 16.96 7.82 -14.12
CA CYS A 561 17.45 6.53 -14.62
C CYS A 561 17.03 5.31 -13.79
N CYS A 562 15.98 5.39 -12.95
CA CYS A 562 15.54 4.23 -12.18
C CYS A 562 14.79 3.19 -13.04
N PRO A 563 15.22 1.91 -13.11
CA PRO A 563 14.54 0.88 -13.89
C PRO A 563 13.07 0.65 -13.50
N HIS A 564 12.74 0.77 -12.21
CA HIS A 564 11.38 0.60 -11.68
C HIS A 564 10.40 1.66 -12.22
N GLU A 565 10.88 2.89 -12.47
CA GLU A 565 10.06 3.96 -13.05
C GLU A 565 9.95 3.80 -14.57
N ILE A 566 11.08 3.59 -15.25
CA ILE A 566 11.16 3.52 -16.71
C ILE A 566 10.37 2.32 -17.25
N LEU A 567 10.43 1.17 -16.57
CA LEU A 567 9.77 -0.09 -16.99
C LEU A 567 8.40 -0.32 -16.32
N SER A 568 7.88 0.67 -15.60
CA SER A 568 6.52 0.66 -15.02
C SER A 568 5.44 0.34 -16.06
N SER A 569 4.44 -0.44 -15.67
CA SER A 569 3.33 -0.90 -16.55
C SER A 569 3.78 -1.67 -17.80
N THR A 570 5.01 -2.19 -17.85
CA THR A 570 5.48 -3.05 -18.95
C THR A 570 5.41 -4.54 -18.58
N ARG A 571 5.71 -5.44 -19.53
CA ARG A 571 5.82 -6.88 -19.26
C ARG A 571 7.00 -7.24 -18.33
N MET A 572 7.92 -6.32 -18.09
CA MET A 572 9.02 -6.45 -17.12
C MET A 572 8.90 -5.39 -16.01
N ASP A 573 7.68 -5.05 -15.61
CA ASP A 573 7.46 -4.26 -14.40
C ASP A 573 8.10 -4.98 -13.18
N LEU A 574 8.88 -4.22 -12.42
CA LEU A 574 9.57 -4.69 -11.22
C LEU A 574 8.71 -4.50 -9.96
N GLY A 575 7.58 -3.80 -10.08
CA GLY A 575 6.80 -3.28 -8.98
C GLY A 575 7.35 -1.95 -8.44
N GLU A 576 6.75 -1.48 -7.35
CA GLU A 576 7.18 -0.28 -6.65
C GLU A 576 8.65 -0.41 -6.17
N CYS A 577 9.42 0.67 -6.28
CA CYS A 577 10.84 0.63 -5.94
C CYS A 577 11.04 0.45 -4.42
N PRO A 578 11.98 -0.41 -3.97
CA PRO A 578 12.31 -0.55 -2.55
C PRO A 578 12.99 0.69 -1.92
N LYS A 579 13.24 1.74 -2.70
CA LYS A 579 13.70 3.06 -2.24
C LYS A 579 12.70 4.14 -2.68
N ILE A 580 12.53 5.16 -1.85
CA ILE A 580 11.53 6.22 -2.02
C ILE A 580 11.75 6.95 -3.35
N HIS A 581 10.65 7.06 -4.12
CA HIS A 581 10.51 7.86 -5.32
C HIS A 581 9.58 9.04 -5.01
N ASP A 582 10.09 10.27 -5.02
CA ASP A 582 9.30 11.48 -4.82
C ASP A 582 9.76 12.60 -5.77
N LEU A 583 8.84 13.11 -6.58
CA LEU A 583 9.09 14.18 -7.56
C LEU A 583 9.46 15.51 -6.88
N ALA A 584 9.10 15.73 -5.61
CA ALA A 584 9.57 16.89 -4.86
C ALA A 584 11.06 16.78 -4.48
N LEU A 585 11.48 15.63 -3.92
CA LEU A 585 12.88 15.37 -3.58
C LEU A 585 13.81 15.39 -4.80
N ARG A 586 13.25 15.12 -5.99
CA ARG A 586 13.91 15.34 -7.28
C ARG A 586 14.21 16.82 -7.51
N ALA A 587 13.19 17.68 -7.47
CA ALA A 587 13.34 19.12 -7.74
C ALA A 587 14.33 19.76 -6.75
N ASP A 588 14.28 19.35 -5.47
CA ASP A 588 15.24 19.75 -4.44
C ASP A 588 16.67 19.32 -4.79
N TYR A 589 16.87 18.10 -5.28
CA TYR A 589 18.19 17.63 -5.74
C TYR A 589 18.67 18.40 -6.99
N GLU A 590 17.81 18.62 -7.98
CA GLU A 590 18.14 19.36 -9.21
C GLU A 590 18.46 20.85 -8.93
N LEU A 591 17.91 21.42 -7.85
CA LEU A 591 18.30 22.73 -7.33
C LEU A 591 19.62 22.66 -6.54
N ALA A 592 19.77 21.70 -5.62
CA ALA A 592 20.96 21.54 -4.78
C ALA A 592 22.21 21.18 -5.59
N SER A 593 22.08 20.40 -6.66
CA SER A 593 23.18 19.97 -7.53
C SER A 593 23.81 21.14 -8.31
N LYS A 594 23.15 22.30 -8.39
CA LYS A 594 23.71 23.54 -8.97
C LYS A 594 24.68 24.23 -8.01
N THR A 595 24.59 23.97 -6.70
CA THR A 595 25.45 24.60 -5.68
C THR A 595 26.61 23.70 -5.25
N LYS A 596 26.45 22.38 -5.37
CA LYS A 596 27.40 21.38 -4.86
C LYS A 596 27.14 20.01 -5.49
N ASP A 597 28.20 19.27 -5.84
CA ASP A 597 28.06 17.88 -6.26
C ASP A 597 27.83 16.94 -5.05
N TYR A 598 27.12 15.84 -5.29
CA TYR A 598 26.76 14.80 -4.32
C TYR A 598 27.24 13.40 -4.73
N PHE A 599 27.82 13.23 -5.93
CA PHE A 599 28.37 11.97 -6.45
C PHE A 599 27.37 10.79 -6.55
N TYR A 600 26.07 11.10 -6.72
CA TYR A 600 25.00 10.12 -6.92
C TYR A 600 25.06 9.41 -8.28
N ASP A 601 25.84 9.94 -9.23
CA ASP A 601 26.18 9.31 -10.50
C ASP A 601 26.90 7.96 -10.31
N ILE A 602 27.77 7.86 -9.30
CA ILE A 602 28.43 6.60 -8.91
C ILE A 602 27.39 5.60 -8.39
N ASP A 603 26.58 6.01 -7.41
CA ASP A 603 25.59 5.15 -6.76
C ASP A 603 24.50 4.69 -7.76
N ALA A 604 24.11 5.56 -8.70
CA ALA A 604 23.19 5.24 -9.78
C ALA A 604 23.79 4.28 -10.81
N THR A 605 25.09 4.41 -11.12
CA THR A 605 25.80 3.50 -12.02
C THR A 605 25.81 2.08 -11.47
N GLU A 606 26.14 1.88 -10.20
CA GLU A 606 26.19 0.55 -9.59
C GLU A 606 24.82 -0.15 -9.60
N HIS A 607 23.73 0.60 -9.40
CA HIS A 607 22.35 0.09 -9.54
C HIS A 607 22.02 -0.29 -11.00
N LEU A 608 22.42 0.52 -11.99
CA LEU A 608 22.21 0.24 -13.41
C LEU A 608 23.03 -0.95 -13.91
N GLU A 609 24.29 -1.08 -13.47
CA GLU A 609 25.14 -2.23 -13.80
C GLU A 609 24.55 -3.53 -13.26
N ALA A 610 24.11 -3.55 -12.00
CA ALA A 610 23.47 -4.71 -11.39
C ALA A 610 22.18 -5.11 -12.13
N PHE A 611 21.37 -4.14 -12.56
CA PHE A 611 20.14 -4.39 -13.30
C PHE A 611 20.41 -4.95 -14.71
N ILE A 612 21.31 -4.31 -15.48
CA ILE A 612 21.67 -4.77 -16.83
C ILE A 612 22.33 -6.15 -16.79
N ALA A 613 23.20 -6.43 -15.82
CA ALA A 613 23.84 -7.74 -15.69
C ALA A 613 22.85 -8.90 -15.51
N ASP A 614 21.75 -8.71 -14.76
CA ASP A 614 20.71 -9.74 -14.65
C ASP A 614 19.86 -9.83 -15.93
N CYS A 615 19.60 -8.72 -16.62
CA CYS A 615 18.89 -8.73 -17.90
C CYS A 615 19.69 -9.42 -19.03
N ASP A 616 21.00 -9.22 -19.08
CA ASP A 616 21.89 -9.88 -20.04
C ASP A 616 22.05 -11.37 -19.71
N ARG A 617 22.03 -11.73 -18.42
CA ARG A 617 21.95 -13.13 -17.96
C ARG A 617 20.62 -13.80 -18.32
N ARG A 618 19.49 -13.10 -18.23
CA ARG A 618 18.19 -13.58 -18.72
C ARG A 618 18.18 -13.75 -20.23
N THR A 619 18.78 -12.81 -20.97
CA THR A 619 18.88 -12.81 -22.43
C THR A 619 19.73 -14.00 -22.92
N THR A 620 20.88 -14.24 -22.33
CA THR A 620 21.73 -15.41 -22.65
C THR A 620 21.03 -16.74 -22.31
N ALA A 621 20.37 -16.84 -21.16
CA ALA A 621 19.55 -18.01 -20.82
C ALA A 621 18.29 -18.20 -21.70
N ALA A 622 17.79 -17.14 -22.34
CA ALA A 622 16.71 -17.24 -23.34
C ALA A 622 17.25 -17.68 -24.71
N LYS A 623 18.41 -17.15 -25.15
CA LYS A 623 19.12 -17.61 -26.35
C LYS A 623 19.49 -19.09 -26.27
N GLN A 624 20.04 -19.55 -25.13
CA GLN A 624 20.39 -20.96 -24.93
C GLN A 624 19.17 -21.87 -25.08
N ARG A 625 18.04 -21.54 -24.45
CA ARG A 625 16.80 -22.35 -24.56
C ARG A 625 16.22 -22.38 -25.98
N LEU A 626 16.46 -21.36 -26.82
CA LEU A 626 16.12 -21.45 -28.25
C LEU A 626 17.05 -22.40 -28.99
N ALA A 627 18.36 -22.34 -28.74
CA ALA A 627 19.33 -23.25 -29.34
C ALA A 627 19.11 -24.72 -28.91
N GLU A 628 18.59 -24.96 -27.70
CA GLU A 628 18.21 -26.30 -27.21
C GLU A 628 16.85 -26.80 -27.76
N THR A 629 16.02 -25.94 -28.37
CA THR A 629 14.67 -26.30 -28.85
C THR A 629 14.48 -26.16 -30.37
N GLN A 630 15.44 -25.57 -31.07
CA GLN A 630 15.51 -25.55 -32.53
C GLN A 630 16.60 -26.56 -32.95
N GLU A 631 16.21 -27.60 -33.69
CA GLU A 631 17.15 -28.60 -34.23
C GLU A 631 18.28 -27.93 -35.02
N GLU A 632 19.49 -28.51 -34.98
CA GLU A 632 20.71 -27.90 -35.52
C GLU A 632 20.61 -27.56 -37.02
N LEU A 633 20.21 -26.32 -37.30
CA LEU A 633 20.31 -25.72 -38.62
C LEU A 633 21.78 -25.59 -38.99
N SER A 634 22.17 -26.13 -40.15
CA SER A 634 23.51 -25.96 -40.70
C SER A 634 23.92 -24.49 -40.70
N ALA A 635 25.14 -24.17 -40.24
CA ALA A 635 25.58 -22.80 -39.94
C ALA A 635 25.27 -21.78 -41.05
N GLU A 636 25.47 -22.16 -42.32
CA GLU A 636 25.17 -21.34 -43.51
C GLU A 636 23.70 -20.83 -43.56
N VAL A 637 22.75 -21.66 -43.12
CA VAL A 637 21.32 -21.30 -43.04
C VAL A 637 21.05 -20.36 -41.88
N THR A 638 21.80 -20.47 -40.77
CA THR A 638 21.72 -19.51 -39.64
C THR A 638 22.31 -18.15 -40.02
N GLU A 639 23.38 -18.13 -40.81
CA GLU A 639 23.99 -16.91 -41.35
C GLU A 639 23.03 -16.18 -42.30
N LYS A 640 22.39 -16.91 -43.23
CA LYS A 640 21.35 -16.38 -44.12
C LYS A 640 20.12 -15.87 -43.36
N ALA A 641 19.70 -16.55 -42.29
CA ALA A 641 18.64 -16.05 -41.41
C ALA A 641 19.05 -14.75 -40.68
N ASN A 642 20.28 -14.67 -40.18
CA ASN A 642 20.82 -13.48 -39.51
C ASN A 642 20.87 -12.26 -40.44
N ALA A 643 21.22 -12.43 -41.72
CA ALA A 643 21.17 -11.34 -42.70
C ALA A 643 19.75 -10.77 -42.91
N VAL A 644 18.73 -11.65 -42.98
CA VAL A 644 17.31 -11.23 -43.02
C VAL A 644 16.90 -10.51 -41.73
N HIS A 645 17.41 -10.98 -40.58
CA HIS A 645 17.13 -10.38 -39.26
C HIS A 645 17.72 -8.99 -39.10
N GLU A 646 18.94 -8.76 -39.53
CA GLU A 646 19.59 -7.44 -39.44
C GLU A 646 18.84 -6.41 -40.30
N LEU A 647 18.50 -6.77 -41.54
CA LEU A 647 17.71 -5.91 -42.42
C LEU A 647 16.30 -5.61 -41.85
N ALA A 648 15.63 -6.61 -41.29
CA ALA A 648 14.32 -6.43 -40.65
C ALA A 648 14.38 -5.53 -39.41
N GLU A 649 15.48 -5.59 -38.65
CA GLU A 649 15.72 -4.75 -37.48
C GLU A 649 16.07 -3.30 -37.87
N GLN A 650 16.92 -3.10 -38.88
CA GLN A 650 17.19 -1.77 -39.45
C GLN A 650 15.90 -1.11 -39.99
N ILE A 651 15.01 -1.88 -40.64
CA ILE A 651 13.68 -1.40 -41.06
C ILE A 651 12.84 -0.98 -39.85
N GLY A 652 12.70 -1.85 -38.84
CA GLY A 652 11.89 -1.58 -37.65
C GLY A 652 12.37 -0.33 -36.87
N GLN A 653 13.69 -0.19 -36.68
CA GLN A 653 14.29 0.96 -36.02
C GLN A 653 14.10 2.26 -36.82
N LYS A 654 14.28 2.24 -38.15
CA LYS A 654 14.03 3.44 -38.98
C LYS A 654 12.56 3.81 -39.04
N LEU A 655 11.65 2.84 -39.08
CA LEU A 655 10.20 3.10 -39.16
C LEU A 655 9.70 3.77 -37.87
N ALA A 656 10.09 3.27 -36.69
CA ALA A 656 9.78 3.93 -35.42
C ALA A 656 10.34 5.36 -35.33
N ARG A 657 11.52 5.64 -35.89
CA ARG A 657 12.07 7.01 -35.98
C ARG A 657 11.32 7.90 -36.97
N ALA A 658 10.87 7.36 -38.10
CA ALA A 658 10.07 8.10 -39.08
C ALA A 658 8.67 8.44 -38.53
N GLU A 659 8.07 7.56 -37.73
CA GLU A 659 6.83 7.83 -36.99
C GLU A 659 7.04 8.93 -35.93
N ALA A 660 8.10 8.85 -35.11
CA ALA A 660 8.42 9.88 -34.11
C ALA A 660 8.69 11.27 -34.71
N LEU A 661 9.49 11.37 -35.78
CA LEU A 661 9.69 12.64 -36.50
C LEU A 661 8.40 13.16 -37.17
N GLY A 662 7.44 12.28 -37.44
CA GLY A 662 6.09 12.65 -37.87
C GLY A 662 5.27 13.30 -36.75
N GLU A 663 5.35 12.78 -35.51
CA GLU A 663 4.72 13.38 -34.32
C GLU A 663 5.37 14.72 -33.95
N GLU A 664 6.69 14.86 -34.12
CA GLU A 664 7.43 16.12 -33.95
C GLU A 664 7.23 17.13 -35.11
N GLY A 665 6.51 16.74 -36.17
CA GLY A 665 6.18 17.60 -37.31
C GLY A 665 7.31 17.83 -38.33
N MET A 666 8.43 17.11 -38.23
CA MET A 666 9.57 17.22 -39.15
C MET A 666 9.37 16.35 -40.40
N VAL A 667 8.37 16.75 -41.21
CA VAL A 667 7.87 15.99 -42.37
C VAL A 667 8.94 15.66 -43.40
N GLU A 668 9.84 16.60 -43.71
CA GLU A 668 10.88 16.38 -44.74
C GLU A 668 11.87 15.27 -44.35
N GLU A 669 12.26 15.19 -43.08
CA GLU A 669 13.17 14.14 -42.59
C GLU A 669 12.47 12.78 -42.47
N SER A 670 11.21 12.77 -42.02
CA SER A 670 10.38 11.55 -41.99
C SER A 670 10.19 10.96 -43.39
N VAL A 671 9.87 11.79 -44.40
CA VAL A 671 9.74 11.36 -45.81
C VAL A 671 11.07 10.82 -46.36
N LYS A 672 12.20 11.42 -46.00
CA LYS A 672 13.53 10.92 -46.40
C LYS A 672 13.83 9.55 -45.79
N LEU A 673 13.55 9.34 -44.51
CA LEU A 673 13.71 8.02 -43.85
C LEU A 673 12.81 6.95 -44.49
N MET A 674 11.59 7.30 -44.89
CA MET A 674 10.69 6.39 -45.61
C MET A 674 11.27 5.92 -46.95
N GLY A 675 11.95 6.80 -47.68
CA GLY A 675 12.71 6.41 -48.89
C GLY A 675 13.81 5.39 -48.61
N GLU A 676 14.58 5.58 -47.53
CA GLU A 676 15.62 4.63 -47.10
C GLU A 676 15.03 3.29 -46.61
N ILE A 677 13.85 3.30 -46.00
CA ILE A 677 13.13 2.08 -45.57
C ILE A 677 12.71 1.25 -46.78
N ASP A 678 12.21 1.86 -47.85
CA ASP A 678 11.78 1.13 -49.05
C ASP A 678 12.95 0.58 -49.87
N GLU A 679 14.17 1.14 -49.74
CA GLU A 679 15.38 0.45 -50.20
C GLU A 679 15.74 -0.77 -49.35
N LEU A 680 15.66 -0.65 -48.02
CA LEU A 680 15.94 -1.77 -47.11
C LEU A 680 14.92 -2.91 -47.29
N ARG A 681 13.64 -2.60 -47.55
CA ARG A 681 12.61 -3.59 -47.88
C ARG A 681 12.93 -4.39 -49.14
N LYS A 682 13.44 -3.74 -50.20
CA LYS A 682 13.89 -4.43 -51.43
C LYS A 682 15.05 -5.38 -51.12
N LYS A 683 16.01 -4.96 -50.29
CA LYS A 683 17.13 -5.80 -49.82
C LYS A 683 16.64 -6.97 -48.95
N LYS A 684 15.72 -6.74 -48.01
CA LYS A 684 15.08 -7.77 -47.16
C LYS A 684 14.37 -8.83 -48.01
N ALA A 685 13.61 -8.43 -49.03
CA ALA A 685 12.89 -9.36 -49.89
C ALA A 685 13.81 -10.33 -50.65
N LEU A 686 14.97 -9.83 -51.14
CA LEU A 686 15.99 -10.67 -51.77
C LEU A 686 16.63 -11.64 -50.78
N ALA A 687 17.05 -11.16 -49.61
CA ALA A 687 17.63 -12.01 -48.56
C ALA A 687 16.64 -13.07 -48.04
N GLU A 688 15.35 -12.71 -47.91
CA GLU A 688 14.30 -13.67 -47.49
C GLU A 688 14.03 -14.72 -48.57
N GLN A 689 14.16 -14.38 -49.86
CA GLN A 689 14.12 -15.35 -50.96
C GLN A 689 15.33 -16.29 -50.94
N GLU A 690 16.54 -15.79 -50.68
CA GLU A 690 17.75 -16.63 -50.55
C GLU A 690 17.67 -17.57 -49.33
N TYR A 691 17.24 -17.07 -48.17
CA TYR A 691 16.98 -17.90 -46.99
C TYR A 691 15.91 -18.96 -47.28
N ARG A 692 14.80 -18.59 -47.91
CA ARG A 692 13.73 -19.53 -48.29
C ARG A 692 14.21 -20.62 -49.25
N ASN A 693 15.08 -20.29 -50.21
CA ASN A 693 15.68 -21.25 -51.12
C ASN A 693 16.65 -22.24 -50.42
N SER A 694 17.19 -21.87 -49.25
CA SER A 694 18.07 -22.73 -48.43
C SER A 694 17.35 -23.67 -47.47
N MET A 695 16.02 -23.60 -47.36
CA MET A 695 15.21 -24.29 -46.34
C MET A 695 14.32 -25.40 -46.92
N PRO A 696 14.36 -26.64 -46.40
CA PRO A 696 13.39 -27.68 -46.75
C PRO A 696 11.95 -27.31 -46.36
N ALA A 697 11.00 -27.56 -47.27
CA ALA A 697 9.60 -27.15 -47.13
C ALA A 697 8.87 -27.67 -45.88
N SER A 698 9.31 -28.82 -45.33
CA SER A 698 8.76 -29.41 -44.10
C SER A 698 9.08 -28.59 -42.84
N SER A 699 10.25 -27.96 -42.77
CA SER A 699 10.67 -27.16 -41.60
C SER A 699 10.08 -25.74 -41.64
N TYR A 700 9.63 -25.25 -42.80
CA TYR A 700 9.07 -23.91 -42.98
C TYR A 700 7.75 -23.66 -42.20
N GLN A 701 7.06 -24.71 -41.76
CA GLN A 701 5.80 -24.58 -40.99
C GLN A 701 6.01 -24.26 -39.50
N GLN A 702 7.22 -24.45 -38.95
CA GLN A 702 7.52 -24.10 -37.57
C GLN A 702 7.80 -22.60 -37.46
N GLN A 703 7.08 -21.90 -36.58
CA GLN A 703 7.37 -20.49 -36.25
C GLN A 703 8.68 -20.38 -35.47
N LYS A 704 9.81 -20.30 -36.19
CA LYS A 704 11.11 -20.00 -35.60
C LYS A 704 11.07 -18.63 -34.90
N LEU A 705 11.68 -18.57 -33.73
CA LEU A 705 11.75 -17.37 -32.88
C LEU A 705 13.21 -16.98 -32.65
N ARG A 706 13.48 -15.67 -32.62
CA ARG A 706 14.73 -15.07 -32.12
C ARG A 706 14.47 -14.33 -30.79
N VAL A 707 15.50 -14.18 -29.95
CA VAL A 707 15.44 -13.30 -28.77
C VAL A 707 16.01 -11.93 -29.14
N CYS A 708 15.29 -10.87 -28.77
CA CYS A 708 15.75 -9.49 -28.83
C CYS A 708 16.86 -9.25 -27.80
N GLU A 709 17.99 -8.68 -28.21
CA GLU A 709 19.15 -8.44 -27.33
C GLU A 709 18.98 -7.26 -26.38
N VAL A 710 17.96 -6.43 -26.60
CA VAL A 710 17.67 -5.22 -25.83
C VAL A 710 16.73 -5.49 -24.65
N CYS A 711 15.62 -6.19 -24.89
CA CYS A 711 14.56 -6.40 -23.90
C CYS A 711 14.15 -7.88 -23.72
N SER A 712 15.02 -8.83 -24.10
CA SER A 712 14.86 -10.29 -23.93
C SER A 712 13.60 -10.93 -24.54
N ALA A 713 12.79 -10.20 -25.31
CA ALA A 713 11.53 -10.68 -25.87
C ALA A 713 11.74 -11.63 -27.07
N TYR A 714 10.82 -12.58 -27.26
CA TYR A 714 10.78 -13.43 -28.45
C TYR A 714 10.09 -12.72 -29.63
N LEU A 715 10.74 -12.74 -30.79
CA LEU A 715 10.25 -12.18 -32.08
C LEU A 715 10.23 -13.28 -33.14
N GLY A 716 9.23 -13.29 -34.02
CA GLY A 716 9.15 -14.25 -35.13
C GLY A 716 10.02 -13.85 -36.32
N ILE A 717 10.56 -14.84 -37.04
CA ILE A 717 11.36 -14.58 -38.26
C ILE A 717 10.56 -13.84 -39.33
N HIS A 718 9.30 -14.24 -39.52
CA HIS A 718 8.39 -13.70 -40.54
C HIS A 718 7.36 -12.72 -39.95
N ASP A 719 7.71 -12.02 -38.87
CA ASP A 719 6.85 -10.97 -38.34
C ASP A 719 6.79 -9.75 -39.28
N ASN A 720 5.59 -9.20 -39.45
CA ASN A 720 5.31 -8.02 -40.27
C ASN A 720 6.12 -6.82 -39.75
N ASP A 721 6.71 -6.03 -40.68
CA ASP A 721 7.42 -4.77 -40.39
C ASP A 721 6.68 -3.89 -39.36
N ARG A 722 5.33 -3.79 -39.44
CA ARG A 722 4.53 -3.02 -38.47
C ARG A 722 4.60 -3.61 -37.06
N ARG A 723 4.49 -4.93 -36.90
CA ARG A 723 4.62 -5.62 -35.60
C ARG A 723 6.03 -5.49 -35.01
N LEU A 724 7.04 -5.38 -35.88
CA LEU A 724 8.41 -5.08 -35.47
C LEU A 724 8.53 -3.61 -35.03
N ALA A 725 7.93 -2.64 -35.74
CA ALA A 725 7.87 -1.25 -35.31
C ALA A 725 7.15 -1.08 -33.96
N ASP A 726 5.98 -1.72 -33.78
CA ASP A 726 5.25 -1.79 -32.50
C ASP A 726 6.14 -2.33 -31.34
N HIS A 727 7.12 -3.19 -31.66
CA HIS A 727 8.10 -3.71 -30.71
C HIS A 727 9.23 -2.71 -30.43
N PHE A 728 9.90 -2.19 -31.46
CA PHE A 728 11.06 -1.29 -31.31
C PHE A 728 10.67 0.08 -30.75
N GLY A 729 9.50 0.62 -31.10
CA GLY A 729 8.91 1.82 -30.51
C GLY A 729 8.14 1.58 -29.20
N GLY A 730 8.00 0.33 -28.76
CA GLY A 730 7.28 0.01 -27.53
C GLY A 730 8.03 0.43 -26.26
N LYS A 731 7.30 0.95 -25.25
CA LYS A 731 7.86 1.44 -23.96
C LYS A 731 8.90 0.49 -23.33
N LEU A 732 8.68 -0.83 -23.42
CA LEU A 732 9.64 -1.83 -22.92
C LEU A 732 10.99 -1.75 -23.66
N HIS A 733 10.99 -1.69 -24.98
CA HIS A 733 12.21 -1.68 -25.78
C HIS A 733 12.94 -0.34 -25.63
N LEU A 734 12.22 0.77 -25.81
CA LEU A 734 12.77 2.13 -25.61
C LEU A 734 13.31 2.33 -24.19
N GLY A 735 12.62 1.82 -23.17
CA GLY A 735 13.07 1.88 -21.78
C GLY A 735 14.39 1.12 -21.53
N PHE A 736 14.63 0.02 -22.23
CA PHE A 736 15.93 -0.67 -22.18
C PHE A 736 17.03 0.07 -22.94
N ILE A 737 16.70 0.77 -24.03
CA ILE A 737 17.64 1.66 -24.73
C ILE A 737 18.06 2.81 -23.80
N THR A 738 17.13 3.57 -23.25
CA THR A 738 17.47 4.73 -22.39
C THR A 738 18.26 4.33 -21.14
N ILE A 739 17.94 3.19 -20.53
CA ILE A 739 18.71 2.62 -19.40
C ILE A 739 20.15 2.27 -19.82
N ARG A 740 20.36 1.62 -20.97
CA ARG A 740 21.70 1.26 -21.47
C ARG A 740 22.49 2.49 -21.91
N GLU A 741 21.87 3.43 -22.60
CA GLU A 741 22.49 4.69 -23.01
C GLU A 741 22.95 5.49 -21.79
N LYS A 742 22.07 5.69 -20.79
CA LYS A 742 22.44 6.36 -19.52
C LYS A 742 23.57 5.64 -18.80
N LEU A 743 23.62 4.31 -18.81
CA LEU A 743 24.79 3.60 -18.25
C LEU A 743 26.08 3.92 -19.02
N THR A 744 26.06 3.96 -20.35
CA THR A 744 27.25 4.32 -21.16
C THR A 744 27.64 5.79 -21.06
N GLU A 745 26.71 6.69 -20.72
CA GLU A 745 26.98 8.09 -20.41
C GLU A 745 27.72 8.20 -19.07
N LEU A 746 27.14 7.66 -18.00
CA LEU A 746 27.72 7.71 -16.66
C LEU A 746 29.08 7.01 -16.59
N LYS A 747 29.26 5.86 -17.26
CA LYS A 747 30.55 5.14 -17.30
C LYS A 747 31.73 5.98 -17.82
N LYS A 748 31.50 7.03 -18.61
CA LYS A 748 32.57 7.93 -19.10
C LYS A 748 33.10 8.87 -18.00
N THR A 749 32.32 9.15 -16.97
CA THR A 749 32.69 10.08 -15.88
C THR A 749 32.98 9.35 -14.57
N VAL A 750 32.36 8.19 -14.34
CA VAL A 750 32.37 7.45 -13.06
C VAL A 750 33.77 7.18 -12.51
N ASP A 751 34.75 6.76 -13.31
CA ASP A 751 36.08 6.44 -12.77
C ASP A 751 36.79 7.68 -12.20
N LYS A 752 36.75 8.80 -12.94
CA LYS A 752 37.24 10.11 -12.48
C LYS A 752 36.46 10.61 -11.26
N ARG A 753 35.15 10.42 -11.25
CA ARG A 753 34.25 10.79 -10.13
C ARG A 753 34.52 9.95 -8.87
N ARG A 754 34.85 8.66 -9.00
CA ARG A 754 35.28 7.77 -7.91
C ARG A 754 36.60 8.26 -7.30
N GLU A 755 37.55 8.69 -8.11
CA GLU A 755 38.80 9.31 -7.62
C GLU A 755 38.55 10.65 -6.90
N GLU A 756 37.70 11.52 -7.47
CA GLU A 756 37.34 12.82 -6.88
C GLU A 756 36.59 12.68 -5.54
N ARG A 757 35.62 11.76 -5.45
CA ARG A 757 34.94 11.41 -4.19
C ARG A 757 35.94 10.89 -3.15
N GLY A 758 36.82 9.98 -3.56
CA GLY A 758 37.88 9.44 -2.71
C GLY A 758 38.90 10.49 -2.25
N ALA A 759 39.17 11.53 -3.06
CA ALA A 759 40.00 12.66 -2.66
C ALA A 759 39.28 13.56 -1.63
N SER A 760 38.02 13.92 -1.87
CA SER A 760 37.22 14.76 -0.96
C SER A 760 36.99 14.10 0.41
N GLU A 761 36.77 12.78 0.44
CA GLU A 761 36.65 12.00 1.68
C GLU A 761 37.98 11.95 2.47
N ARG A 762 39.13 11.87 1.79
CA ARG A 762 40.46 11.95 2.41
C ARG A 762 40.75 13.34 2.98
N GLU A 763 40.41 14.39 2.24
CA GLU A 763 40.61 15.78 2.64
C GLU A 763 39.78 16.13 3.89
N ARG A 764 38.50 15.77 3.90
CA ARG A 764 37.63 15.87 5.09
C ARG A 764 38.14 15.07 6.28
N SER A 765 38.74 13.90 6.05
CA SER A 765 39.35 13.07 7.09
C SER A 765 40.63 13.67 7.69
N GLY A 766 41.24 14.68 7.05
CA GLY A 766 42.43 15.36 7.56
C GLY A 766 42.20 16.21 8.83
N GLY A 767 40.95 16.63 9.08
CA GLY A 767 40.64 17.70 10.03
C GLY A 767 40.72 17.39 11.54
N ARG A 768 40.86 16.11 11.97
CA ARG A 768 40.89 15.76 13.41
C ARG A 768 41.88 14.64 13.77
N ARG A 769 43.16 15.01 13.93
CA ARG A 769 44.10 14.26 14.80
C ARG A 769 43.99 14.74 16.24
N HIS A 770 43.01 14.26 17.00
CA HIS A 770 43.13 14.34 18.46
C HIS A 770 44.10 13.26 18.94
N TYR A 771 45.27 13.68 19.43
CA TYR A 771 46.25 12.76 19.98
C TYR A 771 45.72 12.17 21.30
N VAL A 772 45.52 10.85 21.31
CA VAL A 772 45.30 10.05 22.52
C VAL A 772 46.23 8.84 22.42
N GLY A 773 47.04 8.60 23.45
CA GLY A 773 48.19 7.69 23.38
C GLY A 773 47.79 6.25 23.05
N GLY A 774 48.29 5.71 21.93
CA GLY A 774 47.97 4.37 21.49
C GLY A 774 48.70 3.28 22.28
N ARG A 775 47.96 2.43 23.02
CA ARG A 775 48.46 1.10 23.46
C ARG A 775 47.42 0.00 23.74
N GLU A 776 46.17 0.16 23.30
CA GLU A 776 45.08 -0.83 23.55
C GLU A 776 44.53 -1.52 22.27
N LEU A 777 44.51 -0.83 21.12
CA LEU A 777 43.74 -1.29 19.94
C LEU A 777 44.38 -2.42 19.10
N ASP A 778 45.70 -2.66 19.18
CA ASP A 778 46.41 -3.65 18.33
C ASP A 778 45.95 -5.10 18.56
N ARG A 779 45.31 -5.41 19.70
CA ARG A 779 44.81 -6.77 19.99
C ARG A 779 43.57 -7.16 19.19
N ARG A 780 42.75 -6.21 18.71
CA ARG A 780 41.49 -6.52 18.00
C ARG A 780 41.69 -6.69 16.49
N ALA A 781 42.65 -5.96 15.90
CA ALA A 781 42.91 -5.96 14.46
C ALA A 781 43.51 -7.28 13.93
N ARG A 782 44.37 -7.97 14.70
CA ARG A 782 45.06 -9.18 14.22
C ARG A 782 44.10 -10.36 13.96
N ARG A 783 43.09 -10.56 14.82
CA ARG A 783 42.17 -11.73 14.73
C ARG A 783 41.31 -11.78 13.46
N HIS A 784 41.15 -10.68 12.74
CA HIS A 784 40.33 -10.64 11.52
C HIS A 784 41.12 -10.79 10.22
N ARG A 785 42.47 -10.86 10.28
CA ARG A 785 43.33 -10.80 9.09
C ARG A 785 43.89 -12.15 8.61
N GLU A 786 43.69 -13.22 9.37
CA GLU A 786 44.16 -14.57 9.05
C GLU A 786 43.07 -15.43 8.35
N SER A 787 41.78 -15.21 8.65
CA SER A 787 40.66 -16.02 8.11
C SER A 787 40.30 -15.74 6.63
N ALA A 788 41.11 -14.97 5.90
CA ALA A 788 40.75 -14.43 4.58
C ALA A 788 41.83 -14.61 3.49
N ARG A 789 42.78 -15.55 3.67
CA ARG A 789 43.85 -15.81 2.68
C ARG A 789 43.82 -17.17 1.96
N ASP A 790 43.05 -18.13 2.46
CA ASP A 790 43.04 -19.52 1.93
C ASP A 790 41.78 -19.86 1.12
N ARG A 791 41.25 -18.92 0.32
CA ARG A 791 40.04 -19.18 -0.50
C ARG A 791 40.05 -18.79 -1.98
N ASP A 792 41.13 -18.18 -2.48
CA ASP A 792 41.28 -17.88 -3.91
C ASP A 792 42.59 -18.46 -4.48
N ARG A 793 42.63 -19.79 -4.59
CA ARG A 793 43.48 -20.48 -5.58
C ARG A 793 42.74 -21.66 -6.22
N ASN A 794 42.63 -21.57 -7.55
CA ASN A 794 42.45 -22.65 -8.51
C ASN A 794 41.04 -23.27 -8.68
N LYS A 795 40.16 -22.48 -9.31
CA LYS A 795 39.53 -22.88 -10.59
C LYS A 795 40.59 -22.87 -11.71
N ASP A 796 40.57 -23.66 -12.78
CA ASP A 796 39.76 -24.82 -13.20
C ASP A 796 40.65 -25.69 -14.14
N SER A 797 40.49 -27.03 -14.18
CA SER A 797 40.84 -27.84 -15.37
C SER A 797 40.21 -29.25 -15.35
N GLU A 798 39.98 -29.80 -16.53
CA GLU A 798 38.93 -30.78 -16.90
C GLU A 798 39.09 -32.28 -16.52
N ARG A 799 37.94 -32.97 -16.63
CA ARG A 799 37.68 -34.32 -17.23
C ARG A 799 38.14 -35.65 -16.59
N ASN A 800 37.14 -36.55 -16.56
CA ASN A 800 37.14 -38.01 -16.78
C ASN A 800 37.55 -39.03 -15.69
N LYS A 801 36.52 -39.82 -15.33
CA LYS A 801 36.46 -41.30 -15.14
C LYS A 801 37.33 -42.04 -14.10
N GLU A 802 36.57 -42.71 -13.22
CA GLU A 802 36.70 -44.12 -12.80
C GLU A 802 37.77 -44.61 -11.79
N SER A 803 37.25 -45.12 -10.66
CA SER A 803 37.55 -46.43 -10.05
C SER A 803 38.06 -46.52 -8.59
N GLU A 804 37.44 -47.50 -7.90
CA GLU A 804 37.82 -48.30 -6.72
C GLU A 804 38.11 -47.77 -5.28
N ARG A 805 37.14 -48.10 -4.41
CA ARG A 805 37.18 -49.03 -3.24
C ARG A 805 38.23 -48.93 -2.11
N SER A 806 37.67 -48.80 -0.90
CA SER A 806 37.82 -49.72 0.25
C SER A 806 38.88 -49.50 1.35
N LYS A 807 38.52 -50.08 2.52
CA LYS A 807 39.24 -50.30 3.81
C LYS A 807 39.41 -49.07 4.72
N GLU A 808 38.88 -49.05 5.95
CA GLU A 808 39.13 -49.92 7.15
C GLU A 808 40.54 -49.70 7.73
N ALA A 809 40.81 -49.63 9.04
CA ALA A 809 40.02 -49.41 10.27
C ALA A 809 41.04 -49.02 11.40
N ASP A 810 40.84 -48.98 12.72
CA ASP A 810 39.75 -49.30 13.67
C ASP A 810 40.07 -48.64 15.05
N ARG A 811 39.10 -48.56 16.00
CA ARG A 811 39.30 -48.41 17.48
C ARG A 811 40.01 -47.11 18.00
N SER A 812 40.03 -46.78 19.30
CA SER A 812 39.07 -46.97 20.41
C SER A 812 39.47 -46.18 21.67
N ASP A 813 38.48 -45.84 22.51
CA ASP A 813 38.53 -45.83 23.98
C ASP A 813 39.36 -44.81 24.80
N ARG A 814 38.71 -44.37 25.91
CA ARG A 814 39.22 -44.12 27.28
C ARG A 814 40.21 -42.99 27.66
N ASP A 815 39.62 -42.06 28.44
CA ASP A 815 39.90 -41.79 29.87
C ASP A 815 41.14 -41.00 30.35
N ARG A 816 40.87 -40.18 31.40
CA ARG A 816 41.79 -39.77 32.49
C ARG A 816 42.97 -38.84 32.14
N LYS A 817 43.56 -38.11 33.09
CA LYS A 817 43.08 -37.36 34.28
C LYS A 817 44.34 -36.66 34.85
N ASP A 818 44.14 -35.57 35.61
CA ASP A 818 45.04 -35.02 36.64
C ASP A 818 46.58 -35.00 36.39
N ARG A 819 47.19 -33.81 36.45
CA ARG A 819 48.20 -33.53 37.51
C ARG A 819 48.55 -32.06 37.66
N ASP A 820 48.76 -31.68 38.92
CA ASP A 820 49.10 -30.36 39.42
C ASP A 820 50.61 -30.02 39.33
N ARG A 821 50.95 -28.84 39.89
CA ARG A 821 52.28 -28.28 40.29
C ARG A 821 52.70 -27.05 39.46
N ASP A 822 53.32 -26.03 40.04
CA ASP A 822 53.59 -25.72 41.46
C ASP A 822 53.98 -24.23 41.61
N ARG A 823 53.69 -23.61 42.78
CA ARG A 823 54.44 -22.48 43.40
C ARG A 823 54.50 -21.12 42.62
N GLU A 824 54.81 -19.94 43.19
CA GLU A 824 54.91 -19.47 44.60
C GLU A 824 54.80 -17.92 44.69
N ARG A 825 54.49 -17.39 45.90
CA ARG A 825 54.79 -16.02 46.42
C ARG A 825 54.07 -14.80 45.80
N GLU A 826 53.93 -13.66 46.49
CA GLU A 826 53.63 -13.36 47.91
C GLU A 826 53.28 -11.85 48.06
N ARG A 827 52.72 -11.43 49.22
CA ARG A 827 52.65 -10.05 49.77
C ARG A 827 51.73 -9.05 49.02
N GLU A 828 50.61 -8.63 49.64
CA GLU A 828 50.45 -7.48 50.57
C GLU A 828 50.35 -6.11 49.84
N ARG A 829 49.50 -5.13 50.20
CA ARG A 829 48.87 -4.79 51.50
C ARG A 829 47.60 -3.91 51.33
N ARG A 830 46.66 -3.99 52.29
CA ARG A 830 45.91 -2.90 53.02
C ARG A 830 45.55 -1.59 52.25
N ARG A 831 44.34 -0.99 52.35
CA ARG A 831 43.33 -0.80 53.44
C ARG A 831 41.97 -0.41 52.79
N SER A 832 40.78 -0.88 53.24
CA SER A 832 39.82 -0.21 54.17
C SER A 832 39.68 1.32 54.02
N ARG A 833 38.51 2.01 54.06
CA ARG A 833 37.28 1.95 54.92
C ARG A 833 36.27 2.99 54.31
N SER A 834 34.97 3.14 54.59
CA SER A 834 33.94 2.61 55.54
C SER A 834 32.58 2.43 54.78
N ARG A 835 31.46 1.84 55.26
CA ARG A 835 30.40 2.22 56.25
C ARG A 835 29.72 3.58 56.02
N SER A 836 28.39 3.75 56.17
CA SER A 836 27.34 2.96 56.89
C SER A 836 26.05 2.80 56.03
N ARG A 837 25.15 1.79 56.15
CA ARG A 837 24.27 1.34 57.28
C ARG A 837 23.43 2.50 57.85
N SER A 838 22.10 2.39 57.97
CA SER A 838 21.30 1.42 58.76
C SER A 838 19.78 1.56 58.41
N ARG A 839 18.78 0.82 58.95
CA ARG A 839 18.58 -0.58 59.43
C ARG A 839 17.18 -0.68 60.08
N ARG A 840 16.34 -1.64 59.69
CA ARG A 840 15.21 -2.24 60.46
C ARG A 840 14.60 -3.40 59.63
N GLU A 841 14.14 -4.56 60.11
CA GLU A 841 13.55 -5.03 61.39
C GLU A 841 12.14 -4.42 61.63
N GLU A 842 11.04 -5.15 61.82
CA GLU A 842 10.75 -6.60 61.89
C GLU A 842 9.21 -6.78 61.70
N SER A 843 8.65 -7.89 61.20
CA SER A 843 8.05 -8.98 62.02
C SER A 843 6.90 -9.72 61.26
N SER A 844 6.20 -10.62 61.96
CA SER A 844 5.19 -11.62 61.56
C SER A 844 3.79 -11.04 61.14
N GLU A 845 2.74 -11.76 60.70
CA GLU A 845 2.22 -13.12 61.01
C GLU A 845 1.41 -13.80 59.84
N ARG A 846 0.94 -15.04 60.10
CA ARG A 846 -0.14 -15.81 59.42
C ARG A 846 -1.15 -16.22 60.53
N PRO A 847 -2.49 -16.33 60.32
CA PRO A 847 -3.03 -17.55 59.68
C PRO A 847 -4.49 -17.57 59.10
N ARG A 848 -4.81 -18.64 58.34
CA ARG A 848 -6.08 -19.44 58.26
C ARG A 848 -7.46 -18.82 57.88
N GLY A 849 -8.11 -19.48 56.92
CA GLY A 849 -9.58 -19.75 56.88
C GLY A 849 -10.32 -19.17 55.66
N ARG A 850 -11.39 -19.78 55.12
CA ARG A 850 -12.05 -21.08 55.43
C ARG A 850 -12.95 -21.52 54.24
N ASP A 851 -13.28 -22.80 54.13
CA ASP A 851 -13.99 -23.43 53.00
C ASP A 851 -15.54 -23.33 53.05
N ARG A 852 -16.17 -23.39 51.86
CA ARG A 852 -17.43 -24.12 51.49
C ARG A 852 -17.82 -23.74 50.04
N ASP A 853 -18.00 -24.68 49.12
CA ASP A 853 -19.17 -25.57 48.91
C ASP A 853 -20.49 -24.83 48.62
N ARG A 854 -21.38 -25.19 47.67
CA ARG A 854 -21.42 -25.96 46.40
C ARG A 854 -22.89 -26.39 46.21
N ASP A 855 -23.56 -25.82 45.19
CA ASP A 855 -24.86 -26.26 44.61
C ASP A 855 -26.10 -26.27 45.57
N PRO A 856 -27.37 -26.44 45.10
CA PRO A 856 -27.91 -26.48 43.73
C PRO A 856 -29.14 -25.53 43.48
N ILE A 857 -29.70 -25.65 42.27
CA ILE A 857 -30.89 -24.96 41.69
C ILE A 857 -32.22 -25.36 42.39
N PRO A 858 -33.21 -24.45 42.49
CA PRO A 858 -34.55 -24.72 41.89
C PRO A 858 -35.04 -23.60 40.94
N PRO A 859 -35.87 -23.91 39.92
CA PRO A 859 -36.50 -22.93 39.01
C PRO A 859 -37.89 -22.46 39.49
N PHE A 860 -38.47 -21.38 38.95
CA PHE A 860 -39.92 -21.29 38.64
C PHE A 860 -40.37 -20.08 37.77
N LEU A 861 -41.24 -20.39 36.79
CA LEU A 861 -42.27 -19.60 36.07
C LEU A 861 -42.26 -18.04 35.99
N SER A 862 -42.06 -17.56 34.75
CA SER A 862 -43.05 -16.83 33.89
C SER A 862 -43.74 -15.51 34.31
N LYS A 863 -43.98 -14.67 33.27
CA LYS A 863 -44.98 -13.56 33.17
C LYS A 863 -44.69 -12.29 33.99
N LYS A 864 -44.09 -11.30 33.34
CA LYS A 864 -44.87 -10.32 32.56
C LYS A 864 -44.08 -9.79 31.37
#